data_AF-A0A7W0KIM1-F1
#
_entry.id   AF-A0A7W0KIM1-F1
#
_cell.length_a   1.000
_cell.length_b   1.000
_cell.length_c   1.000
_cell.angle_alpha   90.00
_cell.angle_beta   90.00
_cell.angle_gamma   90.00
#
_symmetry.space_group_name_H-M   'P 1'
#
loop_
_entity.id
_entity.type
_entity.pdbx_description
1 polymer ?
#
loop_
_entity_poly.entity_id
_entity_poly.type
_entity_poly.pdbx_seq_one_letter_code
_entity_poly.pdbx_strand_id
1 'polypeptide(L)'
;MTQATIPETGTTQGVAVDGGAVEEGAGQSGAADVAADTRGAVRTGVHDDESLAERARSLRLGAACGAATVLTGAALLPVFVNSGWLAPAITMVVVITLTGIGVRSLPRVAGLAPLAQLLAGFVVLNLFFAQQHLTLGFIPTPGSTRDLRAVLGEGLLDLQAQAAPALLLDGLVALTAMAIGLAAILVEFLVIGLRRAALGGLAQLVIYLVPVATLVGMPNPISFVGPALGYLLLLYADGRDGVARWGRTVTSGNSRSLPGLVTAAQVGLGTVGLGLVLPLVIPTWPEGLLGEQFGGGSGSGPGTSLSPLARLQGELTLPETRELLRFETNVDDPYYLRSLALDTYGPDGWSLANLDSQVQVAGDGLLARLPGPQILRSMTADISVLQHDDRFLPVFSSPLSIDVAGDWRFDENSATVFSRDDTSAGLEYSLRAQQPNPTRTQLSRAPDLDPDNPLQVDFTALPTGLDPAVAALVDSLVAAAGAGGPYERTLAINNYLTDSANGFLYSLTTEPGTSGDDLVNFLENKRGYCEQYAAAMAVMLRATGVPARVVLGYTPGTFEDGAWTVTTDDAHSWVEAYFSGFGWMPFDPTPIGPGRAVELGYAPRADSVADEEQTSAAPSVSPGQLPGGQAPQFDESLSDPNTLNRTTVQDGFNWLPIAIIGGLLIVLVALLGPALIRVRTRLSRLRLVGRSRAGPGAHAAWDELMDTATDLGLTSRQDETPRMLARRLARDAMFDADSAVAVRDIALAEERARYAPESVALSRSVDLAPPLRSARRALGRHAGRRQRLRARVMPASTVNRLRPSTRSARRQTRPPGR
;
A
#
# COMPACT_ATOMS: atom_id res chain seq x y z
N MET A 1 -58.82 -36.96 9.80
CA MET A 1 -59.78 -35.83 9.74
C MET A 1 -59.35 -34.92 8.61
N THR A 2 -60.15 -34.41 7.68
CA THR A 2 -61.48 -34.82 7.18
C THR A 2 -61.61 -34.23 5.75
N GLN A 3 -62.24 -35.01 4.86
CA GLN A 3 -62.78 -34.69 3.53
C GLN A 3 -63.35 -33.26 3.34
N ALA A 4 -63.48 -32.69 2.13
CA ALA A 4 -64.15 -33.29 0.95
C ALA A 4 -63.65 -32.82 -0.44
N THR A 5 -64.36 -33.26 -1.50
CA THR A 5 -63.84 -33.54 -2.86
C THR A 5 -64.87 -33.31 -3.99
N ILE A 6 -64.39 -32.85 -5.17
CA ILE A 6 -64.81 -33.27 -6.55
C ILE A 6 -66.23 -32.82 -7.02
N PRO A 7 -66.64 -32.79 -8.33
CA PRO A 7 -66.04 -33.19 -9.64
C PRO A 7 -65.99 -32.05 -10.71
N GLU A 8 -65.80 -32.23 -12.04
CA GLU A 8 -64.95 -33.07 -12.94
C GLU A 8 -65.46 -32.88 -14.42
N THR A 9 -64.64 -33.19 -15.46
CA THR A 9 -64.98 -33.28 -16.93
C THR A 9 -65.29 -31.96 -17.68
N GLY A 10 -65.13 -31.79 -19.00
CA GLY A 10 -64.47 -32.57 -20.08
C GLY A 10 -64.95 -32.16 -21.51
N THR A 11 -64.12 -32.31 -22.57
CA THR A 11 -64.50 -32.40 -24.03
C THR A 11 -65.21 -31.18 -24.71
N THR A 12 -65.38 -30.95 -26.04
CA THR A 12 -64.77 -31.40 -27.34
C THR A 12 -65.24 -30.50 -28.53
N GLN A 13 -64.39 -30.27 -29.55
CA GLN A 13 -64.73 -29.80 -30.95
C GLN A 13 -65.39 -28.39 -31.08
N GLY A 14 -65.41 -27.67 -32.22
CA GLY A 14 -64.87 -27.84 -33.60
C GLY A 14 -65.56 -26.86 -34.59
N VAL A 15 -65.20 -26.89 -35.90
CA VAL A 15 -65.89 -26.23 -37.07
C VAL A 15 -65.69 -24.69 -37.15
N ALA A 16 -65.06 -24.05 -38.16
CA ALA A 16 -65.31 -23.90 -39.63
C ALA A 16 -66.56 -23.03 -39.95
N VAL A 17 -66.69 -22.15 -40.96
CA VAL A 17 -66.56 -22.20 -42.45
C VAL A 17 -66.69 -20.72 -42.96
N ASP A 18 -65.78 -20.15 -43.76
CA ASP A 18 -65.80 -19.90 -45.24
C ASP A 18 -66.71 -18.78 -45.81
N GLY A 19 -66.30 -18.18 -46.95
CA GLY A 19 -66.99 -17.15 -47.75
C GLY A 19 -66.53 -15.70 -47.49
N GLY A 20 -66.39 -14.80 -48.48
CA GLY A 20 -66.45 -14.95 -49.93
C GLY A 20 -66.61 -13.60 -50.68
N ALA A 21 -65.80 -13.40 -51.74
CA ALA A 21 -66.09 -12.60 -52.95
C ALA A 21 -66.39 -11.06 -52.95
N VAL A 22 -65.58 -10.32 -53.74
CA VAL A 22 -65.98 -9.42 -54.86
C VAL A 22 -66.29 -7.90 -54.64
N GLU A 23 -65.53 -7.11 -55.42
CA GLU A 23 -65.75 -5.79 -56.09
C GLU A 23 -65.77 -4.39 -55.40
N GLU A 24 -65.05 -3.51 -56.11
CA GLU A 24 -65.13 -2.04 -56.33
C GLU A 24 -65.28 -1.00 -55.20
N GLY A 25 -64.42 0.02 -55.26
CA GLY A 25 -64.53 1.27 -54.49
C GLY A 25 -63.28 2.14 -54.60
N ALA A 26 -63.26 3.09 -55.55
CA ALA A 26 -62.10 3.97 -55.77
C ALA A 26 -61.90 5.00 -54.63
N GLY A 27 -60.66 5.17 -54.17
CA GLY A 27 -60.30 6.18 -53.16
C GLY A 27 -58.82 6.58 -53.26
N GLN A 28 -58.55 7.89 -53.29
CA GLN A 28 -57.22 8.46 -53.49
C GLN A 28 -56.28 8.27 -52.29
N SER A 29 -55.10 7.69 -52.49
CA SER A 29 -53.83 8.27 -52.01
C SER A 29 -52.61 7.54 -52.60
N GLY A 30 -51.62 8.30 -53.06
CA GLY A 30 -50.44 7.78 -53.77
C GLY A 30 -49.23 8.71 -53.64
N ALA A 31 -48.99 9.21 -52.43
CA ALA A 31 -47.92 10.16 -52.12
C ALA A 31 -47.23 9.78 -50.80
N ALA A 32 -46.64 8.59 -50.75
CA ALA A 32 -46.01 8.05 -49.55
C ALA A 32 -44.77 7.19 -49.88
N ASP A 33 -43.80 7.76 -50.61
CA ASP A 33 -42.48 7.10 -50.79
C ASP A 33 -41.29 8.09 -50.88
N VAL A 34 -41.33 9.18 -50.11
CA VAL A 34 -40.25 10.20 -50.02
C VAL A 34 -39.95 10.60 -48.57
N ALA A 35 -40.20 9.71 -47.60
CA ALA A 35 -40.10 10.01 -46.16
C ALA A 35 -38.99 9.25 -45.40
N ALA A 36 -38.19 8.41 -46.07
CA ALA A 36 -37.24 7.51 -45.41
C ALA A 36 -35.79 8.03 -45.30
N ASP A 37 -35.29 8.82 -46.27
CA ASP A 37 -33.84 9.03 -46.44
C ASP A 37 -33.28 10.30 -45.74
N THR A 38 -34.12 11.27 -45.39
CA THR A 38 -33.69 12.55 -44.77
C THR A 38 -33.18 12.44 -43.32
N ARG A 39 -33.20 11.24 -42.72
CA ARG A 39 -32.61 10.98 -41.38
C ARG A 39 -31.15 10.50 -41.42
N GLY A 40 -30.60 10.20 -42.60
CA GLY A 40 -29.21 9.73 -42.76
C GLY A 40 -28.17 10.84 -42.74
N ALA A 41 -28.40 11.91 -43.51
CA ALA A 41 -27.38 12.92 -43.80
C ALA A 41 -26.94 13.75 -42.57
N VAL A 42 -27.91 14.26 -41.79
CA VAL A 42 -27.68 15.13 -40.62
C VAL A 42 -26.85 14.44 -39.52
N ARG A 43 -26.94 13.10 -39.42
CA ARG A 43 -26.19 12.31 -38.43
C ARG A 43 -24.67 12.31 -38.65
N THR A 44 -24.21 12.45 -39.88
CA THR A 44 -22.77 12.23 -40.20
C THR A 44 -21.87 13.40 -39.80
N GLY A 45 -22.30 14.65 -40.01
CA GLY A 45 -21.53 15.83 -39.62
C GLY A 45 -21.47 16.05 -38.10
N VAL A 46 -22.57 15.72 -37.39
CA VAL A 46 -22.61 15.80 -35.92
C VAL A 46 -21.66 14.78 -35.29
N HIS A 47 -21.64 13.53 -35.78
CA HIS A 47 -20.78 12.49 -35.23
C HIS A 47 -19.27 12.75 -35.36
N ASP A 48 -18.81 13.47 -36.39
CA ASP A 48 -17.37 13.74 -36.54
C ASP A 48 -16.87 14.76 -35.50
N ASP A 49 -17.60 15.87 -35.28
CA ASP A 49 -17.28 16.87 -34.24
C ASP A 49 -17.50 16.29 -32.82
N GLU A 50 -18.55 15.51 -32.63
CA GLU A 50 -18.82 14.76 -31.40
C GLU A 50 -17.66 13.79 -31.08
N SER A 51 -17.11 13.09 -32.09
CA SER A 51 -15.94 12.21 -31.92
C SER A 51 -14.64 12.94 -31.59
N LEU A 52 -14.48 14.21 -32.01
CA LEU A 52 -13.32 15.03 -31.67
C LEU A 52 -13.44 15.60 -30.26
N ALA A 53 -14.64 16.05 -29.87
CA ALA A 53 -14.94 16.47 -28.51
C ALA A 53 -14.77 15.31 -27.52
N GLU A 54 -15.29 14.12 -27.84
CA GLU A 54 -15.19 12.93 -26.99
C GLU A 54 -13.73 12.43 -26.85
N ARG A 55 -12.90 12.53 -27.89
CA ARG A 55 -11.45 12.25 -27.80
C ARG A 55 -10.68 13.29 -26.99
N ALA A 56 -11.00 14.58 -27.16
CA ALA A 56 -10.38 15.64 -26.35
C ALA A 56 -10.76 15.50 -24.88
N ARG A 57 -12.00 15.07 -24.60
CA ARG A 57 -12.50 14.71 -23.27
C ARG A 57 -11.76 13.49 -22.70
N SER A 58 -11.64 12.40 -23.45
CA SER A 58 -10.96 11.18 -22.98
C SER A 58 -9.50 11.42 -22.64
N LEU A 59 -8.79 12.25 -23.41
CA LEU A 59 -7.40 12.61 -23.15
C LEU A 59 -7.24 13.47 -21.88
N ARG A 60 -8.15 14.43 -21.64
CA ARG A 60 -8.16 15.26 -20.42
C ARG A 60 -8.51 14.45 -19.18
N LEU A 61 -9.56 13.61 -19.24
CA LEU A 61 -9.97 12.77 -18.13
C LEU A 61 -8.89 11.73 -17.79
N GLY A 62 -8.27 11.08 -18.79
CA GLY A 62 -7.14 10.17 -18.57
C GLY A 62 -5.96 10.85 -17.86
N ALA A 63 -5.53 12.01 -18.37
CA ALA A 63 -4.46 12.79 -17.72
C ALA A 63 -4.82 13.23 -16.29
N ALA A 64 -6.09 13.59 -16.03
CA ALA A 64 -6.57 13.91 -14.68
C ALA A 64 -6.56 12.68 -13.76
N CYS A 65 -6.93 11.49 -14.26
CA CYS A 65 -6.88 10.24 -13.49
C CYS A 65 -5.44 9.90 -13.08
N GLY A 66 -4.50 9.89 -14.04
CA GLY A 66 -3.10 9.59 -13.73
C GLY A 66 -2.49 10.60 -12.74
N ALA A 67 -2.73 11.90 -12.93
CA ALA A 67 -2.28 12.93 -12.00
C ALA A 67 -2.91 12.80 -10.61
N ALA A 68 -4.20 12.48 -10.54
CA ALA A 68 -4.91 12.25 -9.28
C ALA A 68 -4.36 11.02 -8.53
N THR A 69 -4.04 9.92 -9.23
CA THR A 69 -3.44 8.74 -8.61
C THR A 69 -2.02 8.99 -8.10
N VAL A 70 -1.17 9.75 -8.82
CA VAL A 70 0.16 10.14 -8.31
C VAL A 70 0.04 11.04 -7.07
N LEU A 71 -0.90 12.00 -7.06
CA LEU A 71 -1.16 12.84 -5.90
C LEU A 71 -1.67 12.05 -4.68
N THR A 72 -2.50 11.02 -4.89
CA THR A 72 -2.88 10.09 -3.82
C THR A 72 -1.70 9.24 -3.36
N GLY A 73 -0.88 8.75 -4.29
CA GLY A 73 0.32 7.96 -3.98
C GLY A 73 1.27 8.69 -3.02
N ALA A 74 1.38 10.01 -3.11
CA ALA A 74 2.20 10.82 -2.18
C ALA A 74 1.83 10.63 -0.69
N ALA A 75 0.65 10.09 -0.36
CA ALA A 75 0.29 9.75 1.02
C ALA A 75 1.09 8.58 1.61
N LEU A 76 1.73 7.76 0.76
CA LEU A 76 2.62 6.68 1.16
C LEU A 76 4.06 7.15 1.47
N LEU A 77 4.38 8.44 1.28
CA LEU A 77 5.71 8.98 1.58
C LEU A 77 6.20 8.66 3.01
N PRO A 78 5.42 8.89 4.08
CA PRO A 78 5.84 8.50 5.45
C PRO A 78 5.80 7.00 5.73
N VAL A 79 5.23 6.16 4.84
CA VAL A 79 5.20 4.69 5.03
C VAL A 79 6.54 4.06 4.66
N PHE A 80 7.44 4.76 3.96
CA PHE A 80 8.75 4.27 3.56
C PHE A 80 9.89 5.15 4.08
N VAL A 81 11.01 4.52 4.43
CA VAL A 81 12.22 5.23 4.91
C VAL A 81 12.82 6.17 3.85
N ASN A 82 12.67 5.87 2.55
CA ASN A 82 13.14 6.74 1.47
C ASN A 82 12.21 6.73 0.23
N SER A 83 12.53 7.57 -0.76
CA SER A 83 11.68 7.86 -1.93
C SER A 83 11.92 6.98 -3.17
N GLY A 84 12.76 5.94 -3.10
CA GLY A 84 13.13 5.09 -4.24
C GLY A 84 11.92 4.42 -4.92
N TRP A 85 10.89 4.08 -4.15
CA TRP A 85 9.65 3.46 -4.64
C TRP A 85 8.82 4.37 -5.57
N LEU A 86 9.04 5.70 -5.53
CA LEU A 86 8.34 6.65 -6.39
C LEU A 86 8.64 6.42 -7.88
N ALA A 87 9.86 6.03 -8.24
CA ALA A 87 10.24 5.91 -9.65
C ALA A 87 9.52 4.74 -10.35
N PRO A 88 9.46 3.51 -9.79
CA PRO A 88 8.58 2.44 -10.27
C PRO A 88 7.10 2.84 -10.28
N ALA A 89 6.59 3.42 -9.19
CA ALA A 89 5.17 3.75 -9.04
C ALA A 89 4.70 4.84 -10.04
N ILE A 90 5.45 5.93 -10.21
CA ILE A 90 5.12 6.99 -11.17
C ILE A 90 5.23 6.46 -12.60
N THR A 91 6.25 5.65 -12.91
CA THR A 91 6.40 5.05 -14.24
C THR A 91 5.21 4.14 -14.57
N MET A 92 4.79 3.31 -13.61
CA MET A 92 3.59 2.47 -13.70
C MET A 92 2.35 3.30 -14.05
N VAL A 93 2.04 4.35 -13.29
CA VAL A 93 0.86 5.21 -13.53
C VAL A 93 0.93 5.89 -14.90
N VAL A 94 2.10 6.44 -15.28
CA VAL A 94 2.28 7.10 -16.58
C VAL A 94 2.06 6.13 -17.74
N VAL A 95 2.62 4.92 -17.68
CA VAL A 95 2.45 3.89 -18.71
C VAL A 95 1.00 3.43 -18.80
N ILE A 96 0.32 3.21 -17.66
CA ILE A 96 -1.10 2.86 -17.60
C ILE A 96 -1.96 3.95 -18.25
N THR A 97 -1.75 5.23 -17.91
CA THR A 97 -2.55 6.32 -18.47
C THR A 97 -2.28 6.55 -19.95
N LEU A 98 -1.04 6.49 -20.41
CA LEU A 98 -0.71 6.59 -21.84
C LEU A 98 -1.32 5.41 -22.64
N THR A 99 -1.31 4.20 -22.08
CA THR A 99 -1.92 3.01 -22.67
C THR A 99 -3.44 3.15 -22.76
N GLY A 100 -4.09 3.60 -21.67
CA GLY A 100 -5.52 3.85 -21.62
C GLY A 100 -5.98 4.90 -22.63
N ILE A 101 -5.26 6.02 -22.74
CA ILE A 101 -5.51 7.06 -23.75
C ILE A 101 -5.30 6.51 -25.17
N GLY A 102 -4.21 5.74 -25.38
CA GLY A 102 -3.87 5.14 -26.67
C GLY A 102 -4.94 4.17 -27.18
N VAL A 103 -5.36 3.21 -26.36
CA VAL A 103 -6.36 2.20 -26.73
C VAL A 103 -7.74 2.84 -26.92
N ARG A 104 -8.17 3.76 -26.06
CA ARG A 104 -9.46 4.47 -26.21
C ARG A 104 -9.50 5.39 -27.43
N SER A 105 -8.36 5.76 -28.02
CA SER A 105 -8.32 6.46 -29.33
C SER A 105 -8.79 5.61 -30.53
N LEU A 106 -8.87 4.28 -30.35
CA LEU A 106 -9.27 3.30 -31.35
C LEU A 106 -10.68 2.75 -31.01
N PRO A 107 -11.76 3.22 -31.68
CA PRO A 107 -13.14 2.91 -31.27
C PRO A 107 -13.49 1.42 -31.18
N ARG A 108 -12.82 0.58 -31.98
CA ARG A 108 -13.07 -0.88 -32.04
C ARG A 108 -12.54 -1.66 -30.84
N VAL A 109 -11.59 -1.09 -30.10
CA VAL A 109 -10.90 -1.77 -28.98
C VAL A 109 -10.96 -0.97 -27.68
N ALA A 110 -11.73 0.12 -27.64
CA ALA A 110 -11.83 0.98 -26.46
C ALA A 110 -12.32 0.23 -25.19
N GLY A 111 -13.13 -0.81 -25.35
CA GLY A 111 -13.56 -1.69 -24.25
C GLY A 111 -12.44 -2.62 -23.71
N LEU A 112 -11.38 -2.86 -24.48
CA LEU A 112 -10.22 -3.65 -24.07
C LEU A 112 -9.14 -2.80 -23.35
N ALA A 113 -9.41 -1.53 -23.06
CA ALA A 113 -8.46 -0.65 -22.39
C ALA A 113 -7.95 -1.20 -21.04
N PRO A 114 -8.79 -1.74 -20.12
CA PRO A 114 -8.29 -2.29 -18.86
C PRO A 114 -7.34 -3.48 -19.06
N LEU A 115 -7.63 -4.38 -20.01
CA LEU A 115 -6.77 -5.52 -20.34
C LEU A 115 -5.42 -5.07 -20.91
N ALA A 116 -5.42 -4.07 -21.79
CA ALA A 116 -4.19 -3.49 -22.31
C ALA A 116 -3.38 -2.77 -21.22
N GLN A 117 -4.04 -2.12 -20.26
CA GLN A 117 -3.39 -1.46 -19.13
C GLN A 117 -2.78 -2.47 -18.15
N LEU A 118 -3.47 -3.59 -17.86
CA LEU A 118 -2.91 -4.71 -17.09
C LEU A 118 -1.67 -5.30 -17.76
N LEU A 119 -1.72 -5.54 -19.07
CA LEU A 119 -0.56 -6.05 -19.83
C LEU A 119 0.60 -5.06 -19.82
N ALA A 120 0.34 -3.76 -19.95
CA ALA A 120 1.36 -2.72 -19.88
C ALA A 120 1.99 -2.61 -18.48
N GLY A 121 1.18 -2.70 -17.42
CA GLY A 121 1.67 -2.74 -16.04
C GLY A 121 2.51 -3.98 -15.76
N PHE A 122 2.12 -5.15 -16.26
CA PHE A 122 2.91 -6.37 -16.19
C PHE A 122 4.30 -6.22 -16.85
N VAL A 123 4.37 -5.56 -18.02
CA VAL A 123 5.64 -5.23 -18.67
C VAL A 123 6.48 -4.27 -17.82
N VAL A 124 5.88 -3.26 -17.19
CA VAL A 124 6.59 -2.36 -16.26
C VAL A 124 7.17 -3.11 -15.06
N LEU A 125 6.42 -4.02 -14.44
CA LEU A 125 6.95 -4.82 -13.31
C LEU A 125 8.15 -5.68 -13.74
N ASN A 126 8.07 -6.37 -14.89
CA ASN A 126 9.22 -7.13 -15.39
C ASN A 126 10.42 -6.23 -15.72
N LEU A 127 10.19 -5.00 -16.22
CA LEU A 127 11.24 -4.02 -16.54
C LEU A 127 11.97 -3.46 -15.32
N PHE A 128 11.35 -3.40 -14.14
CA PHE A 128 12.02 -2.96 -12.92
C PHE A 128 12.62 -4.14 -12.13
N PHE A 129 11.87 -5.24 -11.97
CA PHE A 129 12.18 -6.29 -10.99
C PHE A 129 12.62 -7.64 -11.59
N ALA A 130 12.62 -7.80 -12.92
CA ALA A 130 12.98 -9.06 -13.59
C ALA A 130 13.80 -8.86 -14.87
N GLN A 131 14.73 -7.91 -14.85
CA GLN A 131 15.49 -7.47 -16.04
C GLN A 131 16.35 -8.57 -16.68
N GLN A 132 16.91 -9.48 -15.86
CA GLN A 132 17.94 -10.45 -16.28
C GLN A 132 17.46 -11.42 -17.38
N HIS A 133 16.16 -11.69 -17.45
CA HIS A 133 15.57 -12.65 -18.38
C HIS A 133 14.65 -12.02 -19.45
N LEU A 134 14.73 -10.70 -19.70
CA LEU A 134 13.94 -10.03 -20.73
C LEU A 134 14.48 -10.27 -22.16
N THR A 135 13.61 -10.72 -23.08
CA THR A 135 13.97 -10.72 -24.50
C THR A 135 13.87 -9.31 -25.09
N LEU A 136 14.85 -8.93 -25.92
CA LEU A 136 14.99 -7.58 -26.51
C LEU A 136 15.02 -6.43 -25.49
N GLY A 137 15.20 -6.72 -24.19
CA GLY A 137 15.19 -5.73 -23.10
C GLY A 137 13.80 -5.19 -22.71
N PHE A 138 12.71 -5.69 -23.30
CA PHE A 138 11.34 -5.23 -22.96
C PHE A 138 10.22 -6.27 -23.11
N ILE A 139 10.51 -7.48 -23.62
CA ILE A 139 9.50 -8.53 -23.80
C ILE A 139 9.65 -9.55 -22.65
N PRO A 140 8.65 -9.69 -21.77
CA PRO A 140 8.64 -10.70 -20.71
C PRO A 140 8.81 -12.11 -21.25
N THR A 141 9.58 -12.93 -20.56
CA THR A 141 9.80 -14.35 -20.89
C THR A 141 9.29 -15.24 -19.77
N PRO A 142 9.11 -16.56 -20.00
CA PRO A 142 8.83 -17.50 -18.92
C PRO A 142 9.87 -17.50 -17.78
N GLY A 143 11.10 -17.01 -18.01
CA GLY A 143 12.08 -16.74 -16.95
C GLY A 143 11.66 -15.54 -16.12
N SER A 144 11.53 -14.36 -16.75
CA SER A 144 11.19 -13.11 -16.05
C SER A 144 9.84 -13.17 -15.31
N THR A 145 8.90 -14.00 -15.78
CA THR A 145 7.62 -14.23 -15.07
C THR A 145 7.74 -15.11 -13.82
N ARG A 146 8.80 -15.92 -13.68
CA ARG A 146 9.12 -16.64 -12.44
C ARG A 146 9.84 -15.70 -11.47
N ASP A 147 10.83 -14.95 -11.95
CA ASP A 147 11.60 -14.02 -11.11
C ASP A 147 10.66 -12.96 -10.50
N LEU A 148 9.79 -12.35 -11.31
CA LEU A 148 8.78 -11.42 -10.81
C LEU A 148 7.82 -12.08 -9.80
N ARG A 149 7.51 -13.38 -9.95
CA ARG A 149 6.67 -14.09 -8.97
C ARG A 149 7.42 -14.36 -7.66
N ALA A 150 8.72 -14.62 -7.73
CA ALA A 150 9.58 -14.74 -6.55
C ALA A 150 9.62 -13.39 -5.81
N VAL A 151 9.95 -12.30 -6.50
CA VAL A 151 9.99 -10.94 -5.92
C VAL A 151 8.64 -10.52 -5.32
N LEU A 152 7.52 -10.80 -5.99
CA LEU A 152 6.18 -10.52 -5.43
C LEU A 152 5.81 -11.44 -4.25
N GLY A 153 6.42 -12.63 -4.16
CA GLY A 153 6.27 -13.56 -3.03
C GLY A 153 7.10 -13.13 -1.82
N GLU A 154 8.37 -12.78 -2.04
CA GLU A 154 9.26 -12.13 -1.07
C GLU A 154 8.58 -10.86 -0.52
N GLY A 155 8.04 -10.01 -1.38
CA GLY A 155 7.28 -8.83 -0.96
C GLY A 155 6.05 -9.10 -0.09
N LEU A 156 5.40 -10.25 -0.23
CA LEU A 156 4.25 -10.62 0.60
C LEU A 156 4.69 -11.02 2.00
N LEU A 157 5.90 -11.59 2.13
CA LEU A 157 6.56 -11.84 3.42
C LEU A 157 7.07 -10.53 4.02
N ASP A 158 7.67 -9.65 3.20
CA ASP A 158 8.11 -8.30 3.62
C ASP A 158 6.97 -7.48 4.23
N LEU A 159 5.77 -7.54 3.64
CA LEU A 159 4.55 -6.88 4.15
C LEU A 159 4.10 -7.39 5.52
N GLN A 160 4.43 -8.64 5.86
CA GLN A 160 4.10 -9.23 7.15
C GLN A 160 5.22 -8.94 8.17
N ALA A 161 6.48 -8.90 7.73
CA ALA A 161 7.67 -8.76 8.56
C ALA A 161 8.11 -7.29 8.85
N GLN A 162 7.40 -6.27 8.37
CA GLN A 162 7.79 -4.86 8.51
C GLN A 162 6.64 -3.96 9.00
N ALA A 163 6.89 -3.25 10.10
CA ALA A 163 6.09 -2.10 10.52
C ALA A 163 6.48 -0.84 9.73
N ALA A 164 5.61 0.17 9.70
CA ALA A 164 5.95 1.46 9.11
C ALA A 164 6.85 2.29 10.06
N PRO A 165 7.88 3.01 9.57
CA PRO A 165 8.26 3.17 8.16
C PRO A 165 9.06 1.97 7.62
N ALA A 166 8.59 1.38 6.52
CA ALA A 166 9.16 0.19 5.91
C ALA A 166 10.42 0.49 5.07
N LEU A 167 11.31 -0.51 4.99
CA LEU A 167 12.51 -0.51 4.16
C LEU A 167 12.14 -0.75 2.69
N LEU A 168 13.01 -0.31 1.78
CA LEU A 168 12.78 -0.49 0.34
C LEU A 168 13.42 -1.79 -0.15
N LEU A 169 12.83 -2.91 0.24
CA LEU A 169 13.08 -4.21 -0.37
C LEU A 169 12.35 -4.28 -1.72
N ASP A 170 12.99 -4.90 -2.72
CA ASP A 170 12.48 -4.94 -4.09
C ASP A 170 11.08 -5.57 -4.18
N GLY A 171 10.79 -6.57 -3.33
CA GLY A 171 9.48 -7.21 -3.22
C GLY A 171 8.39 -6.25 -2.77
N LEU A 172 8.59 -5.57 -1.64
CA LEU A 172 7.66 -4.58 -1.12
C LEU A 172 7.46 -3.40 -2.08
N VAL A 173 8.52 -2.94 -2.76
CA VAL A 173 8.44 -1.88 -3.78
C VAL A 173 7.67 -2.35 -5.02
N ALA A 174 7.85 -3.61 -5.46
CA ALA A 174 7.10 -4.20 -6.55
C ALA A 174 5.61 -4.32 -6.25
N LEU A 175 5.25 -4.78 -5.04
CA LEU A 175 3.85 -4.83 -4.59
C LEU A 175 3.22 -3.44 -4.51
N THR A 176 3.96 -2.45 -3.99
CA THR A 176 3.50 -1.06 -3.89
C THR A 176 3.24 -0.47 -5.27
N ALA A 177 4.17 -0.65 -6.21
CA ALA A 177 4.00 -0.23 -7.60
C ALA A 177 2.82 -0.95 -8.28
N MET A 178 2.64 -2.25 -8.02
CA MET A 178 1.51 -3.04 -8.52
C MET A 178 0.17 -2.52 -7.96
N ALA A 179 0.06 -2.28 -6.66
CA ALA A 179 -1.16 -1.79 -6.01
C ALA A 179 -1.57 -0.41 -6.52
N ILE A 180 -0.62 0.53 -6.62
CA ILE A 180 -0.84 1.86 -7.21
C ILE A 180 -1.25 1.75 -8.69
N GLY A 181 -0.65 0.82 -9.44
CA GLY A 181 -1.03 0.54 -10.82
C GLY A 181 -2.46 0.02 -10.96
N LEU A 182 -2.86 -0.97 -10.15
CA LEU A 182 -4.22 -1.50 -10.13
C LEU A 182 -5.25 -0.41 -9.75
N ALA A 183 -4.92 0.43 -8.77
CA ALA A 183 -5.74 1.58 -8.40
C ALA A 183 -5.85 2.61 -9.54
N ALA A 184 -4.79 2.89 -10.29
CA ALA A 184 -4.84 3.77 -11.47
C ALA A 184 -5.79 3.23 -12.56
N ILE A 185 -5.75 1.91 -12.82
CA ILE A 185 -6.66 1.24 -13.76
C ILE A 185 -8.11 1.34 -13.27
N LEU A 186 -8.33 1.13 -11.97
CA LEU A 186 -9.65 1.23 -11.36
C LEU A 186 -10.22 2.66 -11.43
N VAL A 187 -9.43 3.68 -11.06
CA VAL A 187 -9.82 5.10 -11.19
C VAL A 187 -10.22 5.42 -12.63
N GLU A 188 -9.39 5.07 -13.62
CA GLU A 188 -9.73 5.32 -15.03
C GLU A 188 -10.97 4.54 -15.50
N PHE A 189 -11.16 3.30 -15.04
CA PHE A 189 -12.34 2.51 -15.37
C PHE A 189 -13.62 3.12 -14.80
N LEU A 190 -13.61 3.59 -13.56
CA LEU A 190 -14.75 4.23 -12.91
C LEU A 190 -15.06 5.62 -13.52
N VAL A 191 -14.04 6.44 -13.72
CA VAL A 191 -14.17 7.82 -14.24
C VAL A 191 -14.53 7.82 -15.73
N ILE A 192 -13.85 7.03 -16.56
CA ILE A 192 -13.98 7.08 -18.03
C ILE A 192 -14.93 5.98 -18.54
N GLY A 193 -14.83 4.76 -18.01
CA GLY A 193 -15.66 3.62 -18.40
C GLY A 193 -17.09 3.74 -17.90
N LEU A 194 -17.28 3.85 -16.58
CA LEU A 194 -18.60 4.00 -15.96
C LEU A 194 -19.14 5.45 -15.98
N ARG A 195 -18.32 6.43 -16.39
CA ARG A 195 -18.65 7.87 -16.40
C ARG A 195 -19.11 8.41 -15.04
N ARG A 196 -18.50 7.93 -13.95
CA ARG A 196 -18.82 8.31 -12.55
C ARG A 196 -17.58 8.80 -11.81
N ALA A 197 -17.24 10.08 -11.94
CA ALA A 197 -16.02 10.63 -11.33
C ALA A 197 -15.99 10.54 -9.80
N ALA A 198 -17.14 10.67 -9.12
CA ALA A 198 -17.23 10.52 -7.67
C ALA A 198 -16.79 9.14 -7.17
N LEU A 199 -17.02 8.06 -7.95
CA LEU A 199 -16.56 6.72 -7.58
C LEU A 199 -15.03 6.58 -7.69
N GLY A 200 -14.35 7.43 -8.48
CA GLY A 200 -12.89 7.46 -8.53
C GLY A 200 -12.26 7.78 -7.17
N GLY A 201 -12.95 8.55 -6.32
CA GLY A 201 -12.52 8.81 -4.94
C GLY A 201 -12.48 7.57 -4.06
N LEU A 202 -13.35 6.58 -4.28
CA LEU A 202 -13.32 5.31 -3.53
C LEU A 202 -12.06 4.49 -3.87
N ALA A 203 -11.62 4.51 -5.13
CA ALA A 203 -10.38 3.84 -5.53
C ALA A 203 -9.13 4.58 -4.99
N GLN A 204 -9.19 5.90 -4.82
CA GLN A 204 -8.14 6.67 -4.13
C GLN A 204 -8.14 6.42 -2.62
N LEU A 205 -9.31 6.20 -2.01
CA LEU A 205 -9.44 5.88 -0.58
C LEU A 205 -8.67 4.62 -0.20
N VAL A 206 -8.64 3.59 -1.07
CA VAL A 206 -7.86 2.36 -0.84
C VAL A 206 -6.37 2.65 -0.64
N ILE A 207 -5.77 3.53 -1.44
CA ILE A 207 -4.36 3.94 -1.26
C ILE A 207 -4.19 4.76 0.03
N TYR A 208 -5.14 5.64 0.34
CA TYR A 208 -5.10 6.49 1.54
C TYR A 208 -5.32 5.72 2.84
N LEU A 209 -6.04 4.59 2.82
CA LEU A 209 -6.24 3.75 4.00
C LEU A 209 -4.95 3.10 4.50
N VAL A 210 -3.97 2.86 3.63
CA VAL A 210 -2.68 2.26 4.03
C VAL A 210 -1.94 3.11 5.08
N PRO A 211 -1.57 4.39 4.84
CA PRO A 211 -0.90 5.20 5.86
C PRO A 211 -1.78 5.48 7.09
N VAL A 212 -3.11 5.45 6.95
CA VAL A 212 -4.05 5.60 8.10
C VAL A 212 -4.08 4.35 8.98
N ALA A 213 -3.84 3.17 8.41
CA ALA A 213 -3.83 1.91 9.14
C ALA A 213 -2.43 1.52 9.68
N THR A 214 -1.34 2.07 9.11
CA THR A 214 0.03 1.65 9.46
C THR A 214 0.86 2.68 10.23
N LEU A 215 0.48 3.95 10.25
CA LEU A 215 1.23 5.01 10.95
C LEU A 215 0.58 5.32 12.29
N VAL A 216 1.36 5.21 13.37
CA VAL A 216 0.98 5.57 14.74
C VAL A 216 1.12 7.09 14.94
N GLY A 217 0.16 7.71 15.62
CA GLY A 217 0.14 9.14 15.90
C GLY A 217 -0.42 10.06 14.80
N MET A 218 -0.31 11.37 15.01
CA MET A 218 -0.93 12.41 14.18
C MET A 218 -0.49 12.34 12.70
N PRO A 219 -1.41 12.11 11.73
CA PRO A 219 -1.05 11.93 10.33
C PRO A 219 -0.44 13.22 9.74
N ASN A 220 0.70 13.06 9.06
CA ASN A 220 1.38 14.16 8.37
C ASN A 220 0.40 14.88 7.41
N PRO A 221 0.29 16.23 7.46
CA PRO A 221 -0.63 16.98 6.59
C PRO A 221 -0.49 16.67 5.10
N ILE A 222 0.72 16.30 4.64
CA ILE A 222 1.00 15.91 3.25
C ILE A 222 0.19 14.66 2.87
N SER A 223 0.03 13.71 3.80
CA SER A 223 -0.72 12.46 3.59
C SER A 223 -2.20 12.69 3.33
N PHE A 224 -2.78 13.76 3.87
CA PHE A 224 -4.17 14.16 3.59
C PHE A 224 -4.28 15.05 2.34
N VAL A 225 -3.38 16.04 2.21
CA VAL A 225 -3.45 17.07 1.16
C VAL A 225 -3.28 16.48 -0.25
N GLY A 226 -2.39 15.50 -0.44
CA GLY A 226 -2.19 14.82 -1.73
C GLY A 226 -3.47 14.17 -2.27
N PRO A 227 -4.05 13.18 -1.57
CA PRO A 227 -5.34 12.56 -1.93
C PRO A 227 -6.47 13.56 -2.11
N ALA A 228 -6.60 14.56 -1.24
CA ALA A 228 -7.66 15.58 -1.33
C ALA A 228 -7.55 16.41 -2.63
N LEU A 229 -6.34 16.87 -2.98
CA LEU A 229 -6.08 17.56 -4.25
C LEU A 229 -6.33 16.65 -5.46
N GLY A 230 -5.96 15.37 -5.37
CA GLY A 230 -6.25 14.37 -6.40
C GLY A 230 -7.75 14.18 -6.63
N TYR A 231 -8.56 14.05 -5.58
CA TYR A 231 -10.00 13.89 -5.69
C TYR A 231 -10.70 15.16 -6.22
N LEU A 232 -10.29 16.35 -5.76
CA LEU A 232 -10.76 17.62 -6.34
C LEU A 232 -10.43 17.74 -7.82
N LEU A 233 -9.26 17.27 -8.27
CA LEU A 233 -8.88 17.27 -9.67
C LEU A 233 -9.82 16.40 -10.53
N LEU A 234 -10.24 15.23 -10.02
CA LEU A 234 -11.23 14.38 -10.69
C LEU A 234 -12.60 15.07 -10.80
N LEU A 235 -13.12 15.61 -9.68
CA LEU A 235 -14.41 16.31 -9.65
C LEU A 235 -14.41 17.55 -10.57
N TYR A 236 -13.31 18.30 -10.59
CA TYR A 236 -13.14 19.46 -11.47
C TYR A 236 -13.06 19.08 -12.96
N ALA A 237 -12.41 17.96 -13.28
CA ALA A 237 -12.27 17.47 -14.64
C ALA A 237 -13.63 17.03 -15.23
N ASP A 238 -14.47 16.33 -14.46
CA ASP A 238 -15.80 15.88 -14.91
C ASP A 238 -16.88 16.97 -14.81
N GLY A 239 -16.87 17.79 -13.75
CA GLY A 239 -17.84 18.87 -13.53
C GLY A 239 -17.88 19.90 -14.67
N ARG A 240 -16.74 20.15 -15.32
CA ARG A 240 -16.65 21.00 -16.52
C ARG A 240 -17.48 20.48 -17.70
N ASP A 241 -17.58 19.17 -17.87
CA ASP A 241 -18.36 18.55 -18.94
C ASP A 241 -19.85 18.46 -18.58
N GLY A 242 -20.21 18.49 -17.30
CA GLY A 242 -21.60 18.64 -16.84
C GLY A 242 -22.17 20.01 -17.21
N VAL A 243 -21.47 21.09 -16.85
CA VAL A 243 -21.89 22.47 -17.14
C VAL A 243 -21.95 22.74 -18.64
N ALA A 244 -21.04 22.17 -19.44
CA ALA A 244 -21.06 22.32 -20.90
C ALA A 244 -22.28 21.66 -21.59
N ARG A 245 -22.90 20.64 -20.96
CA ARG A 245 -24.08 19.93 -21.50
C ARG A 245 -25.42 20.63 -21.21
N TRP A 246 -25.47 21.58 -20.26
CA TRP A 246 -26.72 22.24 -19.87
C TRP A 246 -27.11 23.48 -20.70
N GLY A 247 -26.47 23.67 -21.85
CA GLY A 247 -26.96 24.56 -22.91
C GLY A 247 -26.55 26.03 -22.76
N ARG A 248 -26.90 26.81 -23.79
CA ARG A 248 -26.60 28.25 -23.86
C ARG A 248 -27.21 28.98 -22.66
N THR A 249 -26.37 29.51 -21.78
CA THR A 249 -26.77 30.60 -20.90
C THR A 249 -27.20 31.79 -21.76
N VAL A 250 -28.50 32.09 -21.75
CA VAL A 250 -29.02 33.33 -22.33
C VAL A 250 -28.63 34.46 -21.40
N THR A 251 -27.40 34.97 -21.57
CA THR A 251 -26.94 36.17 -20.89
C THR A 251 -27.61 37.37 -21.54
N SER A 252 -28.79 37.75 -21.04
CA SER A 252 -29.29 39.10 -21.21
C SER A 252 -28.32 40.09 -20.54
N GLY A 253 -28.40 41.36 -20.92
CA GLY A 253 -27.33 42.35 -20.78
C GLY A 253 -26.56 42.39 -19.46
N ASN A 254 -25.23 42.46 -19.61
CA ASN A 254 -24.34 43.21 -18.73
C ASN A 254 -24.24 42.78 -17.25
N SER A 255 -23.95 41.50 -16.99
CA SER A 255 -23.23 41.13 -15.76
C SER A 255 -22.09 40.15 -16.03
N ARG A 256 -20.86 40.54 -15.64
CA ARG A 256 -19.71 39.63 -15.57
C ARG A 256 -19.79 38.87 -14.25
N SER A 257 -20.48 37.74 -14.24
CA SER A 257 -20.40 36.79 -13.14
C SER A 257 -19.88 35.44 -13.64
N LEU A 258 -18.99 34.84 -12.86
CA LEU A 258 -18.49 33.47 -13.03
C LEU A 258 -19.08 32.56 -11.93
N PRO A 259 -20.41 32.58 -11.66
CA PRO A 259 -20.95 32.07 -10.40
C PRO A 259 -20.66 30.59 -10.23
N GLY A 260 -20.84 29.77 -11.28
CA GLY A 260 -20.63 28.32 -11.21
C GLY A 260 -19.18 27.86 -10.98
N LEU A 261 -18.18 28.69 -11.32
CA LEU A 261 -16.78 28.36 -11.06
C LEU A 261 -16.37 28.79 -9.65
N VAL A 262 -16.93 29.91 -9.16
CA VAL A 262 -16.72 30.39 -7.79
C VAL A 262 -17.44 29.49 -6.78
N THR A 263 -18.69 29.09 -7.02
CA THR A 263 -19.41 28.18 -6.11
C THR A 263 -18.78 26.79 -6.05
N ALA A 264 -18.36 26.23 -7.19
CA ALA A 264 -17.63 24.95 -7.20
C ALA A 264 -16.30 25.02 -6.44
N ALA A 265 -15.55 26.14 -6.59
CA ALA A 265 -14.33 26.36 -5.83
C ALA A 265 -14.60 26.57 -4.33
N GLN A 266 -15.66 27.30 -3.96
CA GLN A 266 -16.05 27.52 -2.56
C GLN A 266 -16.52 26.25 -1.87
N VAL A 267 -17.29 25.39 -2.55
CA VAL A 267 -17.70 24.09 -2.02
C VAL A 267 -16.48 23.17 -1.86
N GLY A 268 -15.57 23.14 -2.84
CA GLY A 268 -14.33 22.35 -2.74
C GLY A 268 -13.36 22.84 -1.65
N LEU A 269 -13.22 24.16 -1.49
CA LEU A 269 -12.43 24.75 -0.41
C LEU A 269 -13.09 24.50 0.96
N GLY A 270 -14.43 24.55 1.01
CA GLY A 270 -15.22 24.26 2.20
C GLY A 270 -15.12 22.79 2.62
N THR A 271 -15.16 21.83 1.69
CA THR A 271 -14.98 20.40 2.03
C THR A 271 -13.55 20.05 2.39
N VAL A 272 -12.53 20.67 1.78
CA VAL A 272 -11.13 20.49 2.23
C VAL A 272 -10.87 21.15 3.58
N GLY A 273 -11.38 22.37 3.80
CA GLY A 273 -11.29 23.04 5.10
C GLY A 273 -12.01 22.26 6.20
N LEU A 274 -13.22 21.76 5.92
CA LEU A 274 -13.94 20.89 6.84
C LEU A 274 -13.17 19.58 7.07
N GLY A 275 -12.61 18.95 6.03
CA GLY A 275 -11.82 17.72 6.16
C GLY A 275 -10.49 17.89 6.91
N LEU A 276 -9.92 19.10 6.95
CA LEU A 276 -8.77 19.45 7.80
C LEU A 276 -9.17 19.76 9.24
N VAL A 277 -10.37 20.30 9.47
CA VAL A 277 -10.86 20.68 10.81
C VAL A 277 -11.58 19.52 11.52
N LEU A 278 -12.24 18.62 10.79
CA LEU A 278 -12.97 17.49 11.39
C LEU A 278 -12.07 16.59 12.26
N PRO A 279 -10.85 16.20 11.84
CA PRO A 279 -9.93 15.40 12.66
C PRO A 279 -9.41 16.12 13.91
N LEU A 280 -9.51 17.47 13.95
CA LEU A 280 -9.13 18.28 15.12
C LEU A 280 -10.29 18.48 16.11
N VAL A 281 -11.52 18.09 15.74
CA VAL A 281 -12.75 18.36 16.50
C VAL A 281 -13.50 17.07 16.87
N ILE A 282 -13.41 16.03 16.05
CA ILE A 282 -13.82 14.68 16.42
C ILE A 282 -12.72 14.12 17.34
N PRO A 283 -13.03 13.68 18.58
CA PRO A 283 -12.06 12.95 19.38
C PRO A 283 -11.63 11.70 18.61
N THR A 284 -10.32 11.59 18.36
CA THR A 284 -9.73 10.43 17.69
C THR A 284 -10.06 9.18 18.49
N TRP A 285 -10.68 8.22 17.83
CA TRP A 285 -10.95 6.90 18.41
C TRP A 285 -9.60 6.20 18.65
N PRO A 286 -9.50 5.28 19.64
CA PRO A 286 -8.26 4.57 19.94
C PRO A 286 -7.62 3.99 18.67
N GLU A 287 -6.29 4.07 18.63
CA GLU A 287 -5.49 3.76 17.46
C GLU A 287 -5.54 2.24 17.16
N GLY A 288 -5.20 1.83 15.93
CA GLY A 288 -5.05 0.39 15.58
C GLY A 288 -6.32 -0.46 15.40
N LEU A 289 -7.51 -0.03 15.85
CA LEU A 289 -8.73 -0.88 15.90
C LEU A 289 -9.19 -1.51 14.56
N LEU A 290 -8.83 -0.92 13.42
CA LEU A 290 -9.08 -1.53 12.09
C LEU A 290 -8.14 -2.71 11.77
N GLY A 291 -6.95 -2.77 12.38
CA GLY A 291 -6.04 -3.91 12.28
C GLY A 291 -6.57 -5.12 13.05
N GLU A 292 -7.00 -4.91 14.29
CA GLU A 292 -7.54 -5.99 15.14
C GLU A 292 -8.87 -6.55 14.61
N GLN A 293 -9.82 -5.69 14.23
CA GLN A 293 -11.19 -6.13 13.94
C GLN A 293 -11.39 -6.68 12.51
N PHE A 294 -10.47 -6.41 11.57
CA PHE A 294 -10.51 -6.94 10.20
C PHE A 294 -9.38 -7.93 9.87
N GLY A 295 -8.49 -8.24 10.83
CA GLY A 295 -7.38 -9.19 10.69
C GLY A 295 -7.77 -10.67 10.54
N GLY A 296 -9.06 -11.01 10.44
CA GLY A 296 -9.59 -12.38 10.33
C GLY A 296 -9.32 -13.11 9.00
N GLY A 297 -8.16 -12.89 8.38
CA GLY A 297 -7.71 -13.64 7.22
C GLY A 297 -7.02 -14.94 7.64
N SER A 298 -7.40 -16.07 7.03
CA SER A 298 -6.81 -17.40 7.32
C SER A 298 -5.42 -17.59 6.69
N GLY A 299 -4.50 -16.66 6.98
CA GLY A 299 -3.11 -16.69 6.50
C GLY A 299 -2.21 -17.43 7.48
N SER A 300 -1.89 -18.70 7.19
CA SER A 300 -0.84 -19.43 7.89
C SER A 300 0.54 -18.98 7.41
N GLY A 301 1.16 -18.02 8.11
CA GLY A 301 2.52 -17.54 7.86
C GLY A 301 3.13 -16.92 9.14
N PRO A 302 4.42 -17.13 9.43
CA PRO A 302 5.05 -16.65 10.68
C PRO A 302 5.50 -15.19 10.60
N GLY A 303 5.11 -14.38 11.59
CA GLY A 303 5.59 -13.01 11.84
C GLY A 303 5.07 -11.93 10.87
N THR A 304 4.80 -10.68 11.27
CA THR A 304 4.82 -10.02 12.58
C THR A 304 3.78 -8.88 12.64
N SER A 305 2.57 -9.17 13.14
CA SER A 305 1.68 -8.14 13.72
C SER A 305 0.95 -8.62 14.97
N LEU A 306 1.37 -9.77 15.51
CA LEU A 306 0.95 -10.30 16.81
C LEU A 306 1.85 -9.66 17.86
N SER A 307 1.28 -9.29 19.01
CA SER A 307 2.08 -8.84 20.15
C SER A 307 3.07 -9.96 20.55
N PRO A 308 4.26 -9.62 21.09
CA PRO A 308 5.19 -10.63 21.60
C PRO A 308 4.56 -11.58 22.62
N LEU A 309 3.58 -11.06 23.36
CA LEU A 309 2.68 -11.76 24.27
C LEU A 309 1.81 -12.82 23.55
N ALA A 310 1.10 -12.42 22.49
CA ALA A 310 0.33 -13.36 21.67
C ALA A 310 1.20 -14.40 20.94
N ARG A 311 2.48 -14.10 20.65
CA ARG A 311 3.44 -15.10 20.16
C ARG A 311 3.74 -16.16 21.22
N LEU A 312 4.04 -15.75 22.45
CA LEU A 312 4.29 -16.67 23.57
C LEU A 312 3.06 -17.57 23.84
N GLN A 313 1.85 -17.00 23.85
CA GLN A 313 0.62 -17.80 23.96
C GLN A 313 0.46 -18.76 22.77
N GLY A 314 0.82 -18.33 21.56
CA GLY A 314 0.81 -19.17 20.36
C GLY A 314 1.75 -20.36 20.45
N GLU A 315 2.97 -20.18 20.99
CA GLU A 315 3.95 -21.25 21.19
C GLU A 315 3.48 -22.26 22.26
N LEU A 316 2.90 -21.78 23.38
CA LEU A 316 2.32 -22.60 24.44
C LEU A 316 1.01 -23.34 24.08
N THR A 317 0.40 -23.03 22.93
CA THR A 317 -0.87 -23.65 22.48
C THR A 317 -0.71 -24.51 21.23
N LEU A 318 0.52 -24.78 20.80
CA LEU A 318 0.80 -25.69 19.69
C LEU A 318 0.35 -27.12 20.01
N PRO A 319 -0.24 -27.84 19.03
CA PRO A 319 -0.65 -29.24 19.22
C PRO A 319 0.52 -30.24 19.18
N GLU A 320 1.71 -29.80 18.76
CA GLU A 320 2.94 -30.58 18.69
C GLU A 320 4.10 -29.71 19.20
N THR A 321 4.75 -30.16 20.29
CA THR A 321 5.95 -29.56 20.86
C THR A 321 7.11 -29.59 19.85
N ARG A 322 7.88 -28.50 19.74
CA ARG A 322 9.05 -28.41 18.84
C ARG A 322 10.31 -28.02 19.59
N GLU A 323 11.44 -28.65 19.26
CA GLU A 323 12.77 -28.21 19.71
C GLU A 323 13.14 -26.89 19.03
N LEU A 324 13.38 -25.85 19.83
CA LEU A 324 13.72 -24.50 19.38
C LEU A 324 15.23 -24.25 19.43
N LEU A 325 15.87 -24.59 20.55
CA LEU A 325 17.29 -24.37 20.84
C LEU A 325 17.87 -25.60 21.51
N ARG A 326 19.16 -25.85 21.30
CA ARG A 326 19.97 -26.77 22.11
C ARG A 326 21.21 -26.04 22.61
N PHE A 327 21.60 -26.22 23.86
CA PHE A 327 22.80 -25.57 24.38
C PHE A 327 23.61 -26.43 25.36
N GLU A 328 24.93 -26.31 25.29
CA GLU A 328 25.86 -26.82 26.29
C GLU A 328 26.31 -25.67 27.19
N THR A 329 26.65 -25.95 28.45
CA THR A 329 27.05 -24.93 29.42
C THR A 329 27.95 -25.50 30.52
N ASN A 330 28.77 -24.63 31.13
CA ASN A 330 29.64 -24.98 32.25
C ASN A 330 28.93 -24.92 33.63
N VAL A 331 27.61 -24.79 33.68
CA VAL A 331 26.81 -24.74 34.91
C VAL A 331 25.64 -25.73 34.88
N ASP A 332 25.46 -26.48 35.97
CA ASP A 332 24.43 -27.52 36.08
C ASP A 332 23.00 -26.96 36.32
N ASP A 333 22.92 -25.67 36.66
CA ASP A 333 21.73 -24.92 37.06
C ASP A 333 21.66 -23.56 36.32
N PRO A 334 21.50 -23.56 34.98
CA PRO A 334 21.30 -22.35 34.19
C PRO A 334 20.01 -21.62 34.59
N TYR A 335 20.05 -20.28 34.53
CA TYR A 335 18.85 -19.44 34.65
C TYR A 335 18.11 -19.32 33.31
N TYR A 336 16.97 -18.63 33.30
CA TYR A 336 16.16 -18.37 32.11
C TYR A 336 16.96 -17.79 30.92
N LEU A 337 16.59 -18.19 29.71
CA LEU A 337 17.07 -17.59 28.47
C LEU A 337 16.12 -16.45 28.07
N ARG A 338 16.54 -15.19 28.24
CA ARG A 338 15.81 -14.00 27.74
C ARG A 338 15.78 -14.03 26.22
N SER A 339 14.61 -13.77 25.63
CA SER A 339 14.51 -13.30 24.25
C SER A 339 14.43 -11.77 24.22
N LEU A 340 13.49 -11.16 24.96
CA LEU A 340 13.31 -9.70 25.05
C LEU A 340 12.73 -9.26 26.40
N ALA A 341 12.73 -7.95 26.68
CA ALA A 341 12.05 -7.38 27.85
C ALA A 341 11.04 -6.29 27.48
N LEU A 342 9.86 -6.31 28.10
CA LEU A 342 8.84 -5.25 28.03
C LEU A 342 9.05 -4.31 29.23
N ASP A 343 9.32 -3.05 28.94
CA ASP A 343 9.76 -2.02 29.88
C ASP A 343 8.79 -0.84 30.00
N THR A 344 7.81 -0.74 29.10
CA THR A 344 6.82 0.35 29.08
C THR A 344 5.45 -0.19 29.44
N TYR A 345 4.79 0.41 30.43
CA TYR A 345 3.41 0.09 30.83
C TYR A 345 2.48 1.27 30.56
N GLY A 346 1.51 1.08 29.68
CA GLY A 346 0.57 2.11 29.21
C GLY A 346 -0.90 1.73 29.43
N PRO A 347 -1.84 2.51 28.88
CA PRO A 347 -3.29 2.22 28.95
C PRO A 347 -3.65 0.87 28.35
N ASP A 348 -2.93 0.46 27.30
CA ASP A 348 -3.16 -0.78 26.54
C ASP A 348 -2.22 -1.93 27.02
N GLY A 349 -1.64 -1.81 28.22
CA GLY A 349 -0.81 -2.84 28.85
C GLY A 349 0.70 -2.69 28.63
N TRP A 350 1.42 -3.83 28.63
CA TRP A 350 2.88 -3.89 28.53
C TRP A 350 3.36 -3.85 27.08
N SER A 351 4.39 -3.04 26.82
CA SER A 351 5.01 -2.88 25.51
C SER A 351 6.54 -2.74 25.60
N LEU A 352 7.19 -2.96 24.47
CA LEU A 352 8.63 -2.84 24.25
C LEU A 352 8.95 -1.39 23.82
N ALA A 353 9.85 -0.70 24.53
CA ALA A 353 10.37 0.58 24.09
C ALA A 353 11.17 0.47 22.77
N ASN A 354 11.42 1.61 22.13
CA ASN A 354 12.16 1.64 20.86
C ASN A 354 13.61 1.16 21.03
N LEU A 355 13.96 0.03 20.39
CA LEU A 355 15.32 -0.49 20.33
C LEU A 355 16.19 0.33 19.36
N ASP A 356 16.85 1.36 19.88
CA ASP A 356 17.66 2.32 19.11
C ASP A 356 19.18 2.11 19.20
N SER A 357 19.64 1.21 20.08
CA SER A 357 21.06 0.93 20.31
C SER A 357 21.88 0.70 19.04
N GLN A 358 23.11 1.22 19.07
CA GLN A 358 24.14 1.09 18.04
C GLN A 358 25.26 0.12 18.44
N VAL A 359 25.20 -0.49 19.63
CA VAL A 359 26.25 -1.38 20.13
C VAL A 359 26.17 -2.73 19.42
N GLN A 360 27.07 -2.97 18.47
CA GLN A 360 27.24 -4.28 17.86
C GLN A 360 27.78 -5.29 18.88
N VAL A 361 27.24 -6.50 18.83
CA VAL A 361 27.54 -7.60 19.74
C VAL A 361 28.90 -8.24 19.45
N ALA A 362 29.27 -8.35 18.16
CA ALA A 362 30.50 -8.99 17.69
C ALA A 362 31.76 -8.09 17.81
N GLY A 363 31.92 -7.40 18.95
CA GLY A 363 33.05 -6.49 19.22
C GLY A 363 33.84 -6.86 20.48
N ASP A 364 35.07 -6.34 20.60
CA ASP A 364 35.97 -6.54 21.76
C ASP A 364 35.47 -5.90 23.09
N GLY A 365 34.25 -5.33 23.10
CA GLY A 365 33.65 -4.67 24.26
C GLY A 365 32.95 -5.65 25.19
N LEU A 366 32.93 -5.33 26.49
CA LEU A 366 32.02 -6.00 27.43
C LEU A 366 30.63 -5.37 27.32
N LEU A 367 29.59 -6.20 27.15
CA LEU A 367 28.20 -5.78 27.02
C LEU A 367 27.59 -5.40 28.39
N ALA A 368 26.80 -6.28 29.01
CA ALA A 368 26.09 -6.02 30.27
C ALA A 368 26.90 -6.49 31.49
N ARG A 369 27.78 -5.62 32.00
CA ARG A 369 28.49 -5.89 33.27
C ARG A 369 27.62 -5.55 34.48
N LEU A 370 27.44 -6.51 35.37
CA LEU A 370 26.70 -6.29 36.62
C LEU A 370 27.42 -5.27 37.55
N PRO A 371 26.68 -4.33 38.17
CA PRO A 371 27.26 -3.38 39.11
C PRO A 371 27.54 -4.04 40.46
N GLY A 372 28.80 -4.03 40.91
CA GLY A 372 29.18 -4.35 42.30
C GLY A 372 30.19 -5.49 42.47
N PRO A 373 30.78 -5.63 43.69
CA PRO A 373 31.69 -6.72 44.05
C PRO A 373 30.90 -7.99 44.41
N GLN A 374 30.29 -8.58 43.38
CA GLN A 374 29.35 -9.70 43.48
C GLN A 374 30.06 -11.07 43.56
N ILE A 375 29.37 -12.08 44.12
CA ILE A 375 29.69 -13.50 43.85
C ILE A 375 29.11 -13.81 42.48
N LEU A 376 29.87 -13.47 41.43
CA LEU A 376 29.50 -13.69 40.04
C LEU A 376 29.89 -15.11 39.64
N ARG A 377 28.91 -15.92 39.26
CA ARG A 377 29.21 -17.17 38.55
C ARG A 377 29.39 -16.83 37.08
N SER A 378 30.61 -17.01 36.58
CA SER A 378 30.89 -16.89 35.15
C SER A 378 30.32 -18.11 34.42
N MET A 379 29.38 -17.84 33.53
CA MET A 379 28.73 -18.84 32.68
C MET A 379 29.26 -18.73 31.26
N THR A 380 29.50 -19.86 30.61
CA THR A 380 29.84 -19.98 29.19
C THR A 380 28.88 -20.99 28.59
N ALA A 381 28.16 -20.59 27.54
CA ALA A 381 27.20 -21.45 26.87
C ALA A 381 27.39 -21.39 25.35
N ASP A 382 27.34 -22.55 24.72
CA ASP A 382 27.38 -22.72 23.28
C ASP A 382 25.97 -23.13 22.83
N ILE A 383 25.32 -22.32 22.00
CA ILE A 383 23.91 -22.42 21.64
C ILE A 383 23.76 -22.70 20.14
N SER A 384 23.03 -23.76 19.81
CA SER A 384 22.61 -24.13 18.46
C SER A 384 21.12 -23.86 18.28
N VAL A 385 20.76 -23.07 17.28
CA VAL A 385 19.36 -22.75 16.97
C VAL A 385 18.80 -23.77 15.98
N LEU A 386 17.73 -24.47 16.40
CA LEU A 386 17.10 -25.53 15.62
C LEU A 386 15.90 -25.03 14.83
N GLN A 387 14.90 -24.46 15.53
CA GLN A 387 13.64 -23.98 14.93
C GLN A 387 13.17 -22.62 15.50
N HIS A 388 14.04 -21.92 16.23
CA HIS A 388 13.78 -20.55 16.67
C HIS A 388 14.08 -19.55 15.53
N ASP A 389 13.05 -19.05 14.87
CA ASP A 389 13.14 -18.00 13.86
C ASP A 389 12.57 -16.69 14.45
N ASP A 390 13.47 -15.83 14.94
CA ASP A 390 13.12 -14.48 15.42
C ASP A 390 14.28 -13.49 15.24
N ARG A 391 13.95 -12.19 15.20
CA ARG A 391 14.90 -11.07 15.22
C ARG A 391 15.52 -10.82 16.59
N PHE A 392 15.05 -11.49 17.63
CA PHE A 392 15.62 -11.49 18.97
C PHE A 392 16.51 -12.73 19.17
N LEU A 393 17.67 -12.57 19.80
CA LEU A 393 18.59 -13.66 20.09
C LEU A 393 18.43 -14.11 21.55
N PRO A 394 18.09 -15.37 21.82
CA PRO A 394 18.02 -15.90 23.17
C PRO A 394 19.36 -15.81 23.92
N VAL A 395 19.40 -15.15 25.09
CA VAL A 395 20.61 -14.95 25.88
C VAL A 395 20.35 -15.09 27.37
N PHE A 396 21.33 -15.59 28.12
CA PHE A 396 21.27 -15.60 29.58
C PHE A 396 21.37 -14.19 30.17
N SER A 397 20.87 -14.00 31.39
CA SER A 397 20.98 -12.72 32.13
C SER A 397 22.42 -12.20 32.17
N SER A 398 22.60 -10.91 31.87
CA SER A 398 23.89 -10.21 31.85
C SER A 398 24.96 -10.85 30.96
N PRO A 399 24.76 -10.86 29.62
CA PRO A 399 25.80 -11.28 28.69
C PRO A 399 26.99 -10.32 28.77
N LEU A 400 28.21 -10.86 28.80
CA LEU A 400 29.47 -10.12 28.74
C LEU A 400 29.98 -9.99 27.31
N SER A 401 29.90 -11.06 26.52
CA SER A 401 30.31 -11.11 25.12
C SER A 401 29.57 -12.26 24.45
N ILE A 402 29.15 -12.08 23.21
CA ILE A 402 28.52 -13.12 22.40
C ILE A 402 29.24 -13.15 21.05
N ASP A 403 29.66 -14.33 20.60
CA ASP A 403 30.26 -14.57 19.30
C ASP A 403 29.19 -15.22 18.41
N VAL A 404 28.67 -14.45 17.46
CA VAL A 404 27.52 -14.79 16.61
C VAL A 404 27.70 -14.19 15.22
N ALA A 405 27.32 -14.94 14.18
CA ALA A 405 27.31 -14.44 12.81
C ALA A 405 26.09 -13.52 12.56
N GLY A 406 26.31 -12.38 11.89
CA GLY A 406 25.28 -11.40 11.56
C GLY A 406 25.48 -10.04 12.23
N ASP A 407 24.58 -9.09 11.96
CA ASP A 407 24.60 -7.72 12.48
C ASP A 407 23.76 -7.57 13.76
N TRP A 408 24.10 -8.40 14.75
CA TRP A 408 23.46 -8.42 16.06
C TRP A 408 23.87 -7.23 16.93
N ARG A 409 22.89 -6.63 17.61
CA ARG A 409 23.04 -5.46 18.48
C ARG A 409 22.50 -5.73 19.87
N PHE A 410 23.13 -5.12 20.87
CA PHE A 410 22.71 -5.21 22.27
C PHE A 410 22.10 -3.89 22.72
N ASP A 411 20.88 -3.92 23.23
CA ASP A 411 20.23 -2.78 23.85
C ASP A 411 20.49 -2.77 25.37
N GLU A 412 21.19 -1.74 25.86
CA GLU A 412 21.59 -1.66 27.28
C GLU A 412 20.40 -1.46 28.23
N ASN A 413 19.34 -0.77 27.77
CA ASN A 413 18.18 -0.43 28.60
C ASN A 413 17.31 -1.65 28.88
N SER A 414 16.90 -2.38 27.85
CA SER A 414 16.08 -3.61 27.94
C SER A 414 16.92 -4.88 28.19
N ALA A 415 18.25 -4.79 28.04
CA ALA A 415 19.18 -5.93 28.01
C ALA A 415 18.83 -6.99 26.94
N THR A 416 18.26 -6.55 25.82
CA THR A 416 17.80 -7.38 24.69
C THR A 416 18.88 -7.45 23.60
N VAL A 417 19.07 -8.62 22.98
CA VAL A 417 19.89 -8.76 21.77
C VAL A 417 18.98 -8.90 20.55
N PHE A 418 19.18 -8.06 19.54
CA PHE A 418 18.33 -8.00 18.35
C PHE A 418 19.12 -7.76 17.07
N SER A 419 18.61 -8.22 15.93
CA SER A 419 19.03 -7.78 14.59
C SER A 419 17.88 -7.07 13.86
N ARG A 420 18.23 -6.22 12.90
CA ARG A 420 17.26 -5.55 12.01
C ARG A 420 17.13 -6.26 10.67
N ASP A 421 18.20 -6.93 10.25
CA ASP A 421 18.35 -7.50 8.91
C ASP A 421 18.52 -9.04 8.93
N ASP A 422 18.91 -9.63 10.08
CA ASP A 422 19.06 -11.08 10.28
C ASP A 422 17.96 -11.67 11.17
N THR A 423 17.85 -13.01 11.19
CA THR A 423 17.10 -13.76 12.20
C THR A 423 17.98 -14.83 12.84
N SER A 424 17.53 -15.39 13.95
CA SER A 424 18.22 -16.44 14.71
C SER A 424 18.20 -17.82 14.03
N ALA A 425 17.44 -18.02 12.95
CA ALA A 425 17.21 -19.32 12.34
C ALA A 425 18.52 -19.99 11.86
N GLY A 426 18.81 -21.16 12.42
CA GLY A 426 20.00 -21.96 12.04
C GLY A 426 21.34 -21.37 12.47
N LEU A 427 21.36 -20.39 13.39
CA LEU A 427 22.60 -19.87 13.95
C LEU A 427 23.21 -20.82 14.99
N GLU A 428 24.54 -20.83 15.03
CA GLU A 428 25.33 -21.31 16.15
C GLU A 428 26.07 -20.10 16.74
N TYR A 429 26.06 -19.97 18.08
CA TYR A 429 26.72 -18.86 18.77
C TYR A 429 27.20 -19.27 20.15
N SER A 430 28.34 -18.71 20.56
CA SER A 430 28.84 -18.84 21.93
C SER A 430 28.60 -17.57 22.71
N LEU A 431 28.28 -17.67 24.00
CA LEU A 431 28.18 -16.51 24.89
C LEU A 431 28.88 -16.75 26.21
N ARG A 432 29.41 -15.66 26.77
CA ARG A 432 29.87 -15.58 28.15
C ARG A 432 28.94 -14.64 28.91
N ALA A 433 28.42 -15.07 30.05
CA ALA A 433 27.46 -14.31 30.86
C ALA A 433 27.85 -14.32 32.35
N GLN A 434 27.18 -13.47 33.13
CA GLN A 434 27.32 -13.39 34.58
C GLN A 434 25.99 -13.67 35.26
N GLN A 435 25.87 -14.85 35.86
CA GLN A 435 24.70 -15.24 36.64
C GLN A 435 24.81 -14.63 38.05
N PRO A 436 23.89 -13.75 38.47
CA PRO A 436 23.91 -13.18 39.81
C PRO A 436 23.34 -14.18 40.82
N ASN A 437 24.12 -14.52 41.85
CA ASN A 437 23.68 -15.41 42.94
C ASN A 437 23.91 -14.77 44.33
N PRO A 438 23.17 -13.68 44.67
CA PRO A 438 23.26 -13.05 45.98
C PRO A 438 22.47 -13.84 47.04
N THR A 439 22.91 -13.76 48.30
CA THR A 439 22.11 -14.24 49.44
C THR A 439 21.01 -13.23 49.79
N ARG A 440 19.93 -13.71 50.44
CA ARG A 440 18.82 -12.84 50.91
C ARG A 440 19.32 -11.68 51.79
N THR A 441 20.28 -11.95 52.67
CA THR A 441 20.91 -10.96 53.57
C THR A 441 21.80 -9.93 52.84
N GLN A 442 22.15 -10.18 51.57
CA GLN A 442 22.81 -9.19 50.72
C GLN A 442 21.77 -8.30 50.02
N LEU A 443 20.71 -8.88 49.43
CA LEU A 443 19.63 -8.09 48.81
C LEU A 443 18.84 -7.26 49.83
N SER A 444 18.63 -7.74 51.06
CA SER A 444 18.01 -6.99 52.17
C SER A 444 18.80 -5.76 52.64
N ARG A 445 19.98 -5.51 52.04
CA ARG A 445 20.81 -4.32 52.29
C ARG A 445 20.91 -3.40 51.07
N ALA A 446 20.26 -3.75 49.96
CA ALA A 446 20.16 -2.86 48.81
C ALA A 446 19.32 -1.64 49.18
N PRO A 447 19.88 -0.41 49.12
CA PRO A 447 19.10 0.80 49.34
C PRO A 447 18.13 1.03 48.17
N ASP A 448 17.09 1.82 48.43
CA ASP A 448 16.32 2.45 47.35
C ASP A 448 17.24 3.28 46.44
N LEU A 449 16.86 3.40 45.17
CA LEU A 449 17.55 4.29 44.25
C LEU A 449 17.20 5.75 44.51
N ASP A 450 18.09 6.63 44.04
CA ASP A 450 17.82 8.07 44.02
C ASP A 450 16.57 8.35 43.16
N PRO A 451 15.57 9.11 43.65
CA PRO A 451 14.39 9.48 42.89
C PRO A 451 14.67 10.15 41.53
N ASP A 452 15.80 10.87 41.42
CA ASP A 452 16.21 11.55 40.18
C ASP A 452 17.00 10.62 39.22
N ASN A 453 17.19 9.34 39.55
CA ASN A 453 17.86 8.38 38.68
C ASN A 453 16.96 7.99 37.48
N PRO A 454 17.45 8.05 36.22
CA PRO A 454 16.66 7.65 35.06
C PRO A 454 16.06 6.24 35.17
N LEU A 455 16.81 5.27 35.71
CA LEU A 455 16.29 3.91 35.94
C LEU A 455 15.12 3.88 36.94
N GLN A 456 15.13 4.78 37.93
CA GLN A 456 14.03 4.91 38.88
C GLN A 456 12.82 5.53 38.20
N VAL A 457 13.00 6.62 37.46
CA VAL A 457 11.90 7.34 36.77
C VAL A 457 11.25 6.45 35.71
N ASP A 458 12.02 5.88 34.79
CA ASP A 458 11.48 5.19 33.62
C ASP A 458 10.87 3.82 33.99
N PHE A 459 11.53 3.06 34.85
CA PHE A 459 11.09 1.71 35.22
C PHE A 459 10.20 1.65 36.47
N THR A 460 9.80 2.79 37.05
CA THR A 460 8.64 2.88 37.96
C THR A 460 7.46 3.66 37.38
N ALA A 461 7.58 4.17 36.15
CA ALA A 461 6.51 4.88 35.47
C ALA A 461 5.25 4.01 35.36
N LEU A 462 4.12 4.60 35.77
CA LEU A 462 2.77 4.04 35.71
C LEU A 462 1.80 5.12 35.22
N PRO A 463 0.76 4.76 34.45
CA PRO A 463 -0.24 5.71 33.99
C PRO A 463 -1.06 6.28 35.16
N THR A 464 -1.47 7.54 35.08
CA THR A 464 -2.27 8.23 36.11
C THR A 464 -3.70 7.67 36.28
N GLY A 465 -4.05 6.61 35.56
CA GLY A 465 -5.35 5.95 35.56
C GLY A 465 -5.33 4.52 36.12
N LEU A 466 -4.23 4.07 36.75
CA LEU A 466 -4.19 2.78 37.43
C LEU A 466 -5.29 2.69 38.50
N ASP A 467 -5.99 1.56 38.59
CA ASP A 467 -7.08 1.39 39.55
C ASP A 467 -6.57 1.51 41.01
N PRO A 468 -7.20 2.37 41.86
CA PRO A 468 -6.82 2.53 43.25
C PRO A 468 -6.82 1.24 44.09
N ALA A 469 -7.57 0.20 43.69
CA ALA A 469 -7.58 -1.10 44.35
C ALA A 469 -6.21 -1.81 44.27
N VAL A 470 -5.47 -1.64 43.16
CA VAL A 470 -4.13 -2.22 42.99
C VAL A 470 -3.15 -1.58 43.98
N ALA A 471 -3.17 -0.25 44.08
CA ALA A 471 -2.32 0.48 45.03
C ALA A 471 -2.66 0.11 46.49
N ALA A 472 -3.96 0.06 46.84
CA ALA A 472 -4.40 -0.31 48.18
C ALA A 472 -4.04 -1.76 48.56
N LEU A 473 -4.11 -2.70 47.60
CA LEU A 473 -3.64 -4.08 47.79
C LEU A 473 -2.13 -4.09 48.08
N VAL A 474 -1.34 -3.43 47.23
CA VAL A 474 0.12 -3.33 47.36
C VAL A 474 0.54 -2.75 48.71
N ASP A 475 -0.05 -1.62 49.12
CA ASP A 475 0.22 -1.00 50.44
C ASP A 475 -0.08 -1.97 51.59
N SER A 476 -1.18 -2.73 51.49
CA SER A 476 -1.55 -3.70 52.52
C SER A 476 -0.56 -4.87 52.65
N LEU A 477 -0.01 -5.36 51.53
CA LEU A 477 0.98 -6.44 51.50
C LEU A 477 2.32 -5.98 52.09
N VAL A 478 2.77 -4.79 51.69
CA VAL A 478 4.01 -4.17 52.20
C VAL A 478 3.92 -3.90 53.70
N ALA A 479 2.79 -3.35 54.17
CA ALA A 479 2.55 -3.11 55.58
C ALA A 479 2.49 -4.41 56.41
N ALA A 480 1.79 -5.45 55.91
CA ALA A 480 1.67 -6.74 56.59
C ALA A 480 3.02 -7.48 56.71
N ALA A 481 3.88 -7.37 55.69
CA ALA A 481 5.21 -7.96 55.68
C ALA A 481 6.26 -7.19 56.51
N GLY A 482 5.94 -5.96 56.96
CA GLY A 482 6.92 -5.07 57.59
C GLY A 482 8.04 -4.62 56.62
N ALA A 483 7.73 -4.57 55.33
CA ALA A 483 8.71 -4.47 54.25
C ALA A 483 9.25 -3.04 54.05
N GLY A 484 10.33 -2.71 54.76
CA GLY A 484 10.98 -1.40 54.66
C GLY A 484 11.81 -1.18 53.39
N GLY A 485 12.63 -2.16 52.99
CA GLY A 485 13.51 -2.05 51.83
C GLY A 485 12.86 -2.53 50.52
N PRO A 486 13.49 -2.26 49.38
CA PRO A 486 12.98 -2.67 48.06
C PRO A 486 12.93 -4.19 47.91
N TYR A 487 13.87 -4.92 48.53
CA TYR A 487 13.90 -6.39 48.47
C TYR A 487 12.76 -7.01 49.27
N GLU A 488 12.46 -6.49 50.47
CA GLU A 488 11.35 -6.96 51.29
C GLU A 488 10.01 -6.67 50.60
N ARG A 489 9.86 -5.49 49.95
CA ARG A 489 8.67 -5.16 49.14
C ARG A 489 8.49 -6.15 48.00
N THR A 490 9.57 -6.45 47.30
CA THR A 490 9.57 -7.41 46.19
C THR A 490 9.20 -8.82 46.65
N LEU A 491 9.77 -9.28 47.76
CA LEU A 491 9.48 -10.60 48.32
C LEU A 491 8.05 -10.70 48.86
N ALA A 492 7.49 -9.64 49.45
CA ALA A 492 6.09 -9.62 49.89
C ALA A 492 5.10 -9.83 48.72
N ILE A 493 5.33 -9.13 47.60
CA ILE A 493 4.52 -9.26 46.38
C ILE A 493 4.74 -10.63 45.72
N ASN A 494 5.99 -11.11 45.62
CA ASN A 494 6.31 -12.43 45.09
C ASN A 494 5.61 -13.54 45.88
N ASN A 495 5.65 -13.48 47.21
CA ASN A 495 5.01 -14.46 48.07
C ASN A 495 3.48 -14.42 47.94
N TYR A 496 2.86 -13.25 47.81
CA TYR A 496 1.42 -13.14 47.59
C TYR A 496 0.94 -13.88 46.33
N LEU A 497 1.71 -13.79 45.24
CA LEU A 497 1.38 -14.41 43.96
C LEU A 497 1.77 -15.90 43.87
N THR A 498 2.79 -16.33 44.63
CA THR A 498 3.30 -17.71 44.63
C THR A 498 2.77 -18.61 45.74
N ASP A 499 2.13 -18.05 46.76
CA ASP A 499 1.48 -18.80 47.85
C ASP A 499 0.11 -19.33 47.39
N SER A 500 0.01 -20.65 47.26
CA SER A 500 -1.22 -21.35 46.87
C SER A 500 -2.41 -21.06 47.79
N ALA A 501 -2.20 -20.68 49.05
CA ALA A 501 -3.26 -20.30 49.97
C ALA A 501 -3.99 -19.01 49.55
N ASN A 502 -3.37 -18.15 48.74
CA ASN A 502 -4.01 -16.96 48.18
C ASN A 502 -4.98 -17.29 47.02
N GLY A 503 -5.02 -18.54 46.55
CA GLY A 503 -5.99 -19.01 45.55
C GLY A 503 -5.61 -18.76 44.10
N PHE A 504 -4.34 -18.46 43.83
CA PHE A 504 -3.78 -18.32 42.49
C PHE A 504 -3.65 -19.68 41.78
N LEU A 505 -4.12 -19.74 40.53
CA LEU A 505 -4.11 -20.95 39.70
C LEU A 505 -3.49 -20.65 38.33
N TYR A 506 -2.62 -21.54 37.86
CA TYR A 506 -2.08 -21.51 36.50
C TYR A 506 -3.12 -22.07 35.52
N SER A 507 -3.43 -21.33 34.45
CA SER A 507 -4.36 -21.71 33.39
C SER A 507 -4.05 -21.01 32.08
N LEU A 508 -3.90 -21.79 31.00
CA LEU A 508 -3.79 -21.27 29.62
C LEU A 508 -5.15 -20.78 29.07
N THR A 509 -6.26 -21.08 29.75
CA THR A 509 -7.59 -20.53 29.47
C THR A 509 -7.99 -19.55 30.57
N THR A 510 -8.20 -18.29 30.18
CA THR A 510 -8.68 -17.22 31.07
C THR A 510 -10.15 -16.89 30.78
N GLU A 511 -10.89 -16.51 31.82
CA GLU A 511 -12.24 -15.96 31.69
C GLU A 511 -12.15 -14.43 31.56
N PRO A 512 -12.84 -13.79 30.59
CA PRO A 512 -12.88 -12.33 30.50
C PRO A 512 -13.51 -11.74 31.77
N GLY A 513 -12.77 -10.90 32.47
CA GLY A 513 -13.28 -10.22 33.67
C GLY A 513 -14.17 -9.02 33.34
N THR A 514 -14.87 -8.51 34.35
CA THR A 514 -15.94 -7.51 34.19
C THR A 514 -15.54 -6.07 34.50
N SER A 515 -14.31 -5.81 34.97
CA SER A 515 -13.88 -4.46 35.38
C SER A 515 -13.55 -3.55 34.19
N GLY A 516 -13.11 -4.13 33.07
CA GLY A 516 -12.52 -3.40 31.93
C GLY A 516 -11.02 -3.13 32.06
N ASP A 517 -10.37 -3.59 33.12
CA ASP A 517 -8.92 -3.55 33.34
C ASP A 517 -8.41 -4.99 33.54
N ASP A 518 -7.53 -5.46 32.66
CA ASP A 518 -7.06 -6.86 32.66
C ASP A 518 -6.14 -7.20 33.84
N LEU A 519 -5.47 -6.21 34.43
CA LEU A 519 -4.70 -6.39 35.66
C LEU A 519 -5.63 -6.62 36.85
N VAL A 520 -6.66 -5.78 36.98
CA VAL A 520 -7.68 -5.92 38.05
C VAL A 520 -8.42 -7.26 37.88
N ASN A 521 -8.85 -7.57 36.65
CA ASN A 521 -9.49 -8.84 36.32
C ASN A 521 -8.63 -10.05 36.73
N PHE A 522 -7.32 -10.03 36.48
CA PHE A 522 -6.43 -11.12 36.90
C PHE A 522 -6.30 -11.23 38.42
N LEU A 523 -6.13 -10.13 39.14
CA LEU A 523 -5.99 -10.12 40.60
C LEU A 523 -7.29 -10.55 41.32
N GLU A 524 -8.44 -10.30 40.72
CA GLU A 524 -9.75 -10.77 41.20
C GLU A 524 -10.02 -12.25 40.85
N ASN A 525 -9.82 -12.64 39.58
CA ASN A 525 -10.09 -13.99 39.08
C ASN A 525 -9.06 -15.03 39.54
N LYS A 526 -7.83 -14.57 39.84
CA LYS A 526 -6.67 -15.36 40.28
C LYS A 526 -6.32 -16.53 39.36
N ARG A 527 -6.58 -16.37 38.07
CA ARG A 527 -6.41 -17.38 37.02
C ARG A 527 -5.74 -16.74 35.81
N GLY A 528 -4.60 -17.30 35.40
CA GLY A 528 -3.82 -16.85 34.25
C GLY A 528 -2.63 -17.76 34.00
N TYR A 529 -1.84 -17.45 32.98
CA TYR A 529 -0.54 -18.08 32.72
C TYR A 529 0.58 -17.08 33.00
N CYS A 530 1.84 -17.48 32.75
CA CYS A 530 3.04 -16.72 33.15
C CYS A 530 2.98 -15.22 32.82
N GLU A 531 2.35 -14.86 31.70
CA GLU A 531 2.20 -13.47 31.28
C GLU A 531 1.42 -12.62 32.29
N GLN A 532 0.24 -13.05 32.73
CA GLN A 532 -0.57 -12.26 33.66
C GLN A 532 0.10 -12.17 35.04
N TYR A 533 0.76 -13.24 35.49
CA TYR A 533 1.54 -13.24 36.73
C TYR A 533 2.71 -12.25 36.67
N ALA A 534 3.51 -12.30 35.59
CA ALA A 534 4.65 -11.41 35.41
C ALA A 534 4.21 -9.94 35.22
N ALA A 535 3.20 -9.70 34.38
CA ALA A 535 2.63 -8.38 34.15
C ALA A 535 2.07 -7.75 35.45
N ALA A 536 1.33 -8.53 36.24
CA ALA A 536 0.76 -8.06 37.49
C ALA A 536 1.83 -7.80 38.55
N MET A 537 2.77 -8.72 38.75
CA MET A 537 3.88 -8.52 39.66
C MET A 537 4.67 -7.26 39.30
N ALA A 538 5.03 -7.07 38.02
CA ALA A 538 5.81 -5.92 37.60
C ALA A 538 5.06 -4.59 37.87
N VAL A 539 3.75 -4.49 37.61
CA VAL A 539 2.96 -3.29 37.96
C VAL A 539 2.90 -3.08 39.48
N MET A 540 2.69 -4.14 40.26
CA MET A 540 2.67 -4.08 41.72
C MET A 540 4.01 -3.61 42.30
N LEU A 541 5.14 -4.05 41.74
CA LEU A 541 6.48 -3.59 42.13
C LEU A 541 6.67 -2.09 41.82
N ARG A 542 6.29 -1.64 40.61
CA ARG A 542 6.34 -0.22 40.23
C ARG A 542 5.53 0.65 41.18
N ALA A 543 4.36 0.18 41.62
CA ALA A 543 3.52 0.88 42.60
C ALA A 543 4.22 1.05 43.98
N THR A 544 5.15 0.15 44.36
CA THR A 544 6.00 0.31 45.56
C THR A 544 7.28 1.14 45.34
N GLY A 545 7.46 1.71 44.14
CA GLY A 545 8.69 2.39 43.75
C GLY A 545 9.88 1.47 43.52
N VAL A 546 9.68 0.16 43.32
CA VAL A 546 10.75 -0.76 42.90
C VAL A 546 10.79 -0.80 41.37
N PRO A 547 11.92 -0.45 40.72
CA PRO A 547 12.00 -0.50 39.26
C PRO A 547 11.90 -1.93 38.75
N ALA A 548 10.95 -2.16 37.85
CA ALA A 548 10.59 -3.50 37.39
C ALA A 548 10.25 -3.54 35.90
N ARG A 549 10.53 -4.68 35.26
CA ARG A 549 10.20 -4.96 33.85
C ARG A 549 9.76 -6.41 33.67
N VAL A 550 8.93 -6.67 32.66
CA VAL A 550 8.54 -8.02 32.27
C VAL A 550 9.56 -8.55 31.27
N VAL A 551 9.91 -9.83 31.35
CA VAL A 551 10.86 -10.49 30.44
C VAL A 551 10.18 -11.67 29.78
N LEU A 552 10.34 -11.81 28.47
CA LEU A 552 9.85 -12.94 27.69
C LEU A 552 11.05 -13.77 27.20
N GLY A 553 10.91 -15.08 27.20
CA GLY A 553 11.96 -16.00 26.79
C GLY A 553 11.59 -17.43 27.11
N TYR A 554 12.55 -18.20 27.62
CA TYR A 554 12.38 -19.64 27.84
C TYR A 554 12.94 -20.08 29.21
N THR A 555 12.30 -21.09 29.79
CA THR A 555 12.93 -21.93 30.82
C THR A 555 14.11 -22.71 30.21
N PRO A 556 15.09 -23.17 31.02
CA PRO A 556 16.25 -23.91 30.50
C PRO A 556 15.94 -25.18 29.70
N GLY A 557 14.70 -25.71 29.81
CA GLY A 557 14.28 -26.93 29.14
C GLY A 557 14.74 -28.20 29.86
N THR A 558 14.92 -29.28 29.11
CA THR A 558 15.33 -30.58 29.64
C THR A 558 16.81 -30.85 29.37
N PHE A 559 17.52 -31.40 30.35
CA PHE A 559 18.93 -31.79 30.21
C PHE A 559 19.04 -33.27 29.81
N GLU A 560 19.47 -33.53 28.58
CA GLU A 560 19.59 -34.87 27.99
C GLU A 560 20.87 -34.96 27.12
N ASP A 561 21.54 -36.12 27.15
CA ASP A 561 22.78 -36.41 26.39
C ASP A 561 23.93 -35.38 26.52
N GLY A 562 23.96 -34.63 27.63
CA GLY A 562 25.00 -33.63 27.93
C GLY A 562 24.66 -32.21 27.51
N ALA A 563 23.50 -31.99 26.89
CA ALA A 563 23.02 -30.68 26.47
C ALA A 563 21.61 -30.38 27.02
N TRP A 564 21.29 -29.10 27.14
CA TRP A 564 19.93 -28.62 27.41
C TRP A 564 19.16 -28.48 26.10
N THR A 565 17.91 -28.94 26.09
CA THR A 565 17.00 -28.83 24.94
C THR A 565 15.82 -27.97 25.33
N VAL A 566 15.67 -26.82 24.67
CA VAL A 566 14.58 -25.86 24.89
C VAL A 566 13.51 -26.07 23.83
N THR A 567 12.26 -26.18 24.26
CA THR A 567 11.12 -26.44 23.38
C THR A 567 10.11 -25.29 23.36
N THR A 568 9.11 -25.36 22.47
CA THR A 568 7.96 -24.45 22.48
C THR A 568 7.18 -24.46 23.80
N ASP A 569 7.18 -25.60 24.51
CA ASP A 569 6.49 -25.71 25.79
C ASP A 569 7.23 -24.91 26.87
N ASP A 570 8.54 -24.72 26.72
CA ASP A 570 9.42 -23.97 27.64
C ASP A 570 9.28 -22.44 27.53
N ALA A 571 8.47 -21.93 26.59
CA ALA A 571 8.18 -20.51 26.50
C ALA A 571 7.62 -19.98 27.84
N HIS A 572 8.22 -18.91 28.36
CA HIS A 572 7.95 -18.43 29.71
C HIS A 572 8.17 -16.93 29.84
N SER A 573 7.56 -16.35 30.87
CA SER A 573 7.75 -14.93 31.21
C SER A 573 7.87 -14.73 32.71
N TRP A 574 8.75 -13.82 33.09
CA TRP A 574 9.10 -13.53 34.48
C TRP A 574 9.31 -12.02 34.66
N VAL A 575 9.59 -11.59 35.89
CA VAL A 575 9.89 -10.19 36.21
C VAL A 575 11.37 -10.03 36.51
N GLU A 576 11.97 -8.94 36.07
CA GLU A 576 13.23 -8.47 36.65
C GLU A 576 12.99 -7.21 37.46
N ALA A 577 13.52 -7.18 38.68
CA ALA A 577 13.51 -6.04 39.58
C ALA A 577 14.95 -5.53 39.76
N TYR A 578 15.15 -4.20 39.72
CA TYR A 578 16.48 -3.61 39.85
C TYR A 578 16.82 -3.31 41.32
N PHE A 579 18.00 -3.75 41.76
CA PHE A 579 18.53 -3.47 43.09
C PHE A 579 19.86 -2.72 43.03
N SER A 580 19.96 -1.63 43.79
CA SER A 580 21.17 -0.81 43.86
C SER A 580 22.37 -1.64 44.33
N GLY A 581 23.41 -1.71 43.49
CA GLY A 581 24.61 -2.52 43.74
C GLY A 581 24.50 -4.01 43.41
N PHE A 582 23.39 -4.46 42.80
CA PHE A 582 23.20 -5.82 42.29
C PHE A 582 22.76 -5.86 40.81
N GLY A 583 22.07 -4.83 40.34
CA GLY A 583 21.54 -4.78 38.97
C GLY A 583 20.14 -5.40 38.87
N TRP A 584 19.77 -5.83 37.67
CA TRP A 584 18.52 -6.53 37.39
C TRP A 584 18.56 -7.97 37.91
N MET A 585 17.64 -8.31 38.83
CA MET A 585 17.50 -9.63 39.43
C MET A 585 16.17 -10.27 38.99
N PRO A 586 16.15 -11.51 38.47
CA PRO A 586 14.91 -12.18 38.09
C PRO A 586 14.10 -12.63 39.31
N PHE A 587 12.78 -12.60 39.17
CA PHE A 587 11.76 -13.13 40.08
C PHE A 587 10.67 -13.78 39.22
N ASP A 588 10.25 -15.00 39.57
CA ASP A 588 9.18 -15.71 38.86
C ASP A 588 7.95 -15.89 39.75
N PRO A 589 6.92 -15.05 39.59
CA PRO A 589 5.67 -15.17 40.33
C PRO A 589 4.81 -16.36 39.90
N THR A 590 5.17 -17.06 38.83
CA THR A 590 4.32 -18.08 38.22
C THR A 590 4.40 -19.41 38.98
N PRO A 591 3.27 -20.01 39.39
CA PRO A 591 3.25 -21.33 40.02
C PRO A 591 3.40 -22.46 38.98
N ILE A 592 4.51 -22.48 38.22
CA ILE A 592 4.89 -23.58 37.33
C ILE A 592 5.50 -24.74 38.12
N GLY A 593 5.29 -25.99 37.66
CA GLY A 593 5.77 -27.18 38.35
C GLY A 593 7.29 -27.22 38.57
N PRO A 594 7.79 -27.94 39.60
CA PRO A 594 9.20 -27.88 40.03
C PRO A 594 10.18 -28.31 38.93
N GLY A 595 9.80 -29.23 38.03
CA GLY A 595 10.64 -29.64 36.89
C GLY A 595 10.79 -28.60 35.76
N ARG A 596 10.09 -27.46 35.84
CA ARG A 596 10.24 -26.31 34.92
C ARG A 596 10.68 -25.03 35.62
N ALA A 597 10.67 -25.02 36.95
CA ALA A 597 11.02 -23.87 37.75
C ALA A 597 12.55 -23.67 37.78
N VAL A 598 13.00 -22.42 37.68
CA VAL A 598 14.39 -22.09 38.05
C VAL A 598 14.43 -21.78 39.55
N GLU A 599 15.28 -22.48 40.30
CA GLU A 599 15.44 -22.24 41.74
C GLU A 599 16.24 -20.96 42.00
N LEU A 600 15.55 -19.94 42.50
CA LEU A 600 16.14 -18.66 42.89
C LEU A 600 16.35 -18.64 44.40
N GLY A 601 17.55 -18.97 44.90
CA GLY A 601 17.81 -19.09 46.35
C GLY A 601 17.50 -17.83 47.18
N TYR A 602 17.50 -16.65 46.53
CA TYR A 602 17.11 -15.38 47.13
C TYR A 602 15.60 -15.06 47.06
N ALA A 603 14.82 -15.84 46.30
CA ALA A 603 13.38 -15.68 46.09
C ALA A 603 12.71 -17.06 46.00
N PRO A 604 12.67 -17.84 47.10
CA PRO A 604 11.98 -19.12 47.11
C PRO A 604 10.48 -18.90 46.86
N ARG A 605 9.79 -19.91 46.35
CA ARG A 605 8.33 -19.90 46.33
C ARG A 605 7.80 -20.25 47.71
N ALA A 606 6.72 -19.58 48.13
CA ALA A 606 6.12 -19.79 49.46
C ALA A 606 5.76 -21.26 49.70
N ASP A 607 5.16 -21.93 48.72
CA ASP A 607 4.81 -23.36 48.76
C ASP A 607 6.03 -24.27 49.02
N SER A 608 7.24 -23.89 48.58
CA SER A 608 8.47 -24.68 48.76
C SER A 608 9.08 -24.54 50.16
N VAL A 609 8.76 -23.49 50.92
CA VAL A 609 9.31 -23.26 52.27
C VAL A 609 8.59 -24.12 53.32
N ALA A 610 7.41 -24.67 53.00
CA ALA A 610 6.64 -25.53 53.90
C ALA A 610 7.30 -26.89 54.20
N ASP A 611 8.15 -27.40 53.30
CA ASP A 611 8.77 -28.73 53.43
C ASP A 611 10.18 -28.72 54.08
N GLU A 612 10.84 -27.56 54.22
CA GLU A 612 12.22 -27.50 54.76
C GLU A 612 12.34 -27.73 56.29
N GLU A 613 11.24 -27.75 57.06
CA GLU A 613 11.28 -28.07 58.49
C GLU A 613 11.43 -29.58 58.80
N GLN A 614 11.46 -30.48 57.80
CA GLN A 614 11.75 -31.91 58.00
C GLN A 614 13.07 -32.36 57.37
N THR A 615 14.15 -32.19 58.15
CA THR A 615 15.49 -32.66 57.78
C THR A 615 15.61 -34.20 57.80
N SER A 616 16.40 -34.73 56.86
CA SER A 616 17.19 -35.98 56.97
C SER A 616 16.53 -37.31 56.61
N ALA A 617 16.64 -37.71 55.33
CA ALA A 617 17.30 -38.96 54.92
C ALA A 617 17.43 -39.07 53.38
N ALA A 618 18.65 -39.20 52.86
CA ALA A 618 18.87 -39.70 51.50
C ALA A 618 18.68 -41.22 51.45
N PRO A 619 18.38 -41.79 50.27
CA PRO A 619 19.40 -42.67 49.70
C PRO A 619 19.60 -42.51 48.19
N SER A 620 20.85 -42.71 47.75
CA SER A 620 21.24 -42.77 46.34
C SER A 620 20.71 -44.03 45.65
N VAL A 621 20.41 -43.93 44.36
CA VAL A 621 20.27 -45.08 43.44
C VAL A 621 21.05 -44.80 42.15
N SER A 622 21.89 -45.76 41.74
CA SER A 622 22.66 -45.68 40.50
C SER A 622 21.82 -46.07 39.28
N PRO A 623 22.06 -45.49 38.09
CA PRO A 623 21.37 -45.90 36.86
C PRO A 623 21.71 -47.33 36.42
N GLY A 624 20.67 -48.12 36.14
CA GLY A 624 20.76 -49.42 35.47
C GLY A 624 20.67 -49.31 33.94
N GLN A 625 21.14 -50.33 33.24
CA GLN A 625 21.53 -50.27 31.82
C GLN A 625 20.57 -51.06 30.89
N LEU A 626 20.62 -50.74 29.58
CA LEU A 626 20.14 -51.50 28.39
C LEU A 626 18.68 -51.25 27.89
N PRO A 627 18.38 -51.53 26.60
CA PRO A 627 19.24 -51.68 25.40
C PRO A 627 18.80 -50.82 24.18
N GLY A 628 19.68 -50.67 23.19
CA GLY A 628 19.46 -49.79 22.04
C GLY A 628 18.57 -50.34 20.91
N GLY A 629 18.12 -49.42 20.05
CA GLY A 629 17.48 -49.66 18.75
C GLY A 629 18.20 -48.85 17.66
N GLN A 630 18.36 -49.42 16.46
CA GLN A 630 19.18 -48.85 15.39
C GLN A 630 18.44 -47.74 14.63
N ALA A 631 19.12 -46.61 14.40
CA ALA A 631 18.68 -45.59 13.45
C ALA A 631 18.86 -46.06 12.00
N PRO A 632 17.90 -45.78 11.09
CA PRO A 632 18.11 -46.01 9.66
C PRO A 632 19.01 -44.92 9.07
N GLN A 633 20.12 -45.33 8.44
CA GLN A 633 20.91 -44.44 7.59
C GLN A 633 20.08 -44.00 6.39
N PHE A 634 20.17 -42.72 6.03
CA PHE A 634 19.85 -42.22 4.70
C PHE A 634 21.09 -41.55 4.10
N ASP A 635 21.34 -41.81 2.82
CA ASP A 635 22.63 -41.55 2.17
C ASP A 635 23.03 -40.08 2.08
N GLU A 636 24.29 -39.81 2.40
CA GLU A 636 25.02 -38.68 1.81
C GLU A 636 25.16 -38.89 0.29
N SER A 637 24.35 -38.19 -0.50
CA SER A 637 24.79 -37.79 -1.83
C SER A 637 24.03 -36.56 -2.34
N LEU A 638 24.64 -35.38 -2.21
CA LEU A 638 24.83 -34.39 -3.29
C LEU A 638 25.58 -33.17 -2.74
N SER A 639 26.90 -33.31 -2.60
CA SER A 639 27.79 -32.18 -2.36
C SER A 639 27.97 -31.38 -3.66
N ASP A 640 27.50 -30.14 -3.71
CA ASP A 640 27.98 -29.16 -4.70
C ASP A 640 28.08 -27.75 -4.08
N PRO A 641 29.18 -27.42 -3.39
CA PRO A 641 29.28 -26.24 -2.53
C PRO A 641 29.58 -24.93 -3.28
N ASN A 642 29.08 -24.77 -4.51
CA ASN A 642 29.49 -23.67 -5.41
C ASN A 642 28.34 -22.88 -6.08
N THR A 643 27.09 -23.05 -5.65
CA THR A 643 25.95 -22.27 -6.19
C THR A 643 25.12 -21.59 -5.11
N LEU A 644 25.70 -20.61 -4.42
CA LEU A 644 24.98 -19.42 -3.94
C LEU A 644 25.93 -18.26 -3.57
N ASN A 645 26.95 -18.01 -4.40
CA ASN A 645 27.73 -16.79 -4.32
C ASN A 645 26.92 -15.61 -4.91
N ARG A 646 25.80 -15.28 -4.26
CA ARG A 646 24.93 -14.16 -4.63
C ARG A 646 25.52 -12.89 -4.03
N THR A 647 26.63 -12.43 -4.62
CA THR A 647 27.20 -11.12 -4.33
C THR A 647 26.14 -10.06 -4.52
N THR A 648 25.59 -9.57 -3.41
CA THR A 648 24.83 -8.32 -3.32
C THR A 648 25.81 -7.16 -3.50
N VAL A 649 26.31 -7.03 -4.73
CA VAL A 649 27.00 -5.80 -5.15
C VAL A 649 25.99 -4.67 -4.98
N GLN A 650 26.32 -3.75 -4.09
CA GLN A 650 25.54 -2.54 -3.79
C GLN A 650 25.65 -1.52 -4.95
N ASP A 651 25.34 -1.97 -6.17
CA ASP A 651 25.26 -1.13 -7.36
C ASP A 651 23.99 -0.29 -7.27
N GLY A 652 24.14 0.94 -6.75
CA GLY A 652 23.03 1.87 -6.56
C GLY A 652 22.20 2.05 -7.83
N PHE A 653 20.90 1.73 -7.74
CA PHE A 653 19.96 1.71 -8.86
C PHE A 653 20.01 3.01 -9.68
N ASN A 654 20.68 2.94 -10.82
CA ASN A 654 20.88 4.10 -11.68
C ASN A 654 19.62 4.36 -12.51
N TRP A 655 18.72 5.17 -11.96
CA TRP A 655 17.45 5.59 -12.60
C TRP A 655 17.64 6.47 -13.85
N LEU A 656 18.85 7.00 -14.08
CA LEU A 656 19.13 7.98 -15.12
C LEU A 656 18.81 7.50 -16.55
N PRO A 657 19.14 6.25 -16.98
CA PRO A 657 18.80 5.76 -18.31
C PRO A 657 17.29 5.64 -18.51
N ILE A 658 16.53 5.26 -17.47
CA ILE A 658 15.07 5.13 -17.53
C ILE A 658 14.43 6.52 -17.65
N ALA A 659 14.89 7.50 -16.87
CA ALA A 659 14.45 8.89 -17.02
C ALA A 659 14.81 9.49 -18.38
N ILE A 660 15.98 9.17 -18.94
CA ILE A 660 16.37 9.56 -20.30
C ILE A 660 15.42 8.92 -21.33
N ILE A 661 15.11 7.63 -21.23
CA ILE A 661 14.19 6.94 -22.15
C ILE A 661 12.77 7.51 -22.03
N GLY A 662 12.25 7.70 -20.81
CA GLY A 662 10.95 8.32 -20.57
C GLY A 662 10.87 9.75 -21.10
N GLY A 663 11.90 10.57 -20.85
CA GLY A 663 12.02 11.92 -21.38
C GLY A 663 12.09 11.95 -22.91
N LEU A 664 12.89 11.07 -23.52
CA LEU A 664 12.97 10.91 -24.98
C LEU A 664 11.63 10.50 -25.58
N LEU A 665 10.88 9.62 -24.92
CA LEU A 665 9.57 9.16 -25.40
C LEU A 665 8.51 10.27 -25.31
N ILE A 666 8.53 11.08 -24.24
CA ILE A 666 7.71 12.30 -24.12
C ILE A 666 8.05 13.31 -25.23
N VAL A 667 9.35 13.56 -25.47
CA VAL A 667 9.81 14.44 -26.56
C VAL A 667 9.41 13.89 -27.94
N LEU A 668 9.51 12.58 -28.15
CA LEU A 668 9.10 11.90 -29.39
C LEU A 668 7.60 12.03 -29.64
N VAL A 669 6.77 11.86 -28.60
CA VAL A 669 5.31 12.05 -28.68
C VAL A 669 4.97 13.52 -28.95
N ALA A 670 5.66 14.48 -28.31
CA ALA A 670 5.46 15.90 -28.55
C ALA A 670 5.86 16.33 -29.97
N LEU A 671 6.89 15.72 -30.56
CA LEU A 671 7.36 15.98 -31.92
C LEU A 671 6.52 15.29 -33.00
N LEU A 672 6.17 14.00 -32.81
CA LEU A 672 5.48 13.20 -33.83
C LEU A 672 3.96 13.22 -33.71
N GLY A 673 3.39 13.44 -32.51
CA GLY A 673 1.95 13.44 -32.27
C GLY A 673 1.17 14.37 -33.20
N PRO A 674 1.54 15.67 -33.34
CA PRO A 674 0.88 16.59 -34.26
C PRO A 674 0.95 16.14 -35.72
N ALA A 675 2.09 15.57 -36.16
CA ALA A 675 2.26 15.03 -37.49
C ALA A 675 1.36 13.81 -37.74
N LEU A 676 1.31 12.87 -36.79
CA LEU A 676 0.53 11.64 -36.88
C LEU A 676 -0.98 11.95 -36.93
N ILE A 677 -1.44 12.87 -36.07
CA ILE A 677 -2.82 13.38 -36.08
C ILE A 677 -3.13 14.00 -37.45
N ARG A 678 -2.24 14.84 -37.99
CA ARG A 678 -2.43 15.49 -39.30
C ARG A 678 -2.48 14.51 -40.47
N VAL A 679 -1.68 13.43 -40.44
CA VAL A 679 -1.73 12.36 -41.44
C VAL A 679 -3.04 11.58 -41.31
N ARG A 680 -3.51 11.28 -40.10
CA ARG A 680 -4.78 10.59 -39.87
C ARG A 680 -5.99 11.41 -40.31
N THR A 681 -6.07 12.70 -39.97
CA THR A 681 -7.16 13.59 -40.41
C THR A 681 -7.17 13.79 -41.93
N ARG A 682 -5.98 13.88 -42.54
CA ARG A 682 -5.84 13.88 -44.00
C ARG A 682 -6.40 12.60 -44.63
N LEU A 683 -6.06 11.43 -44.08
CA LEU A 683 -6.51 10.14 -44.62
C LEU A 683 -8.02 9.94 -44.44
N SER A 684 -8.62 10.38 -43.33
CA SER A 684 -10.09 10.33 -43.16
C SER A 684 -10.79 11.27 -44.15
N ARG A 685 -10.36 12.53 -44.26
CA ARG A 685 -10.96 13.49 -45.21
C ARG A 685 -10.80 13.04 -46.66
N LEU A 686 -9.63 12.56 -47.08
CA LEU A 686 -9.45 12.04 -48.45
C LEU A 686 -10.35 10.85 -48.75
N ARG A 687 -10.65 9.99 -47.77
CA ARG A 687 -11.64 8.90 -47.91
C ARG A 687 -13.06 9.45 -48.01
N LEU A 688 -13.39 10.53 -47.30
CA LEU A 688 -14.70 11.19 -47.37
C LEU A 688 -14.91 11.86 -48.73
N VAL A 689 -13.93 12.64 -49.19
CA VAL A 689 -13.92 13.28 -50.53
C VAL A 689 -14.09 12.28 -51.66
N GLY A 690 -13.49 11.08 -51.55
CA GLY A 690 -13.63 10.02 -52.55
C GLY A 690 -14.92 9.19 -52.45
N ARG A 691 -15.73 9.36 -51.40
CA ARG A 691 -16.98 8.59 -51.16
C ARG A 691 -18.24 9.42 -51.26
N SER A 692 -18.19 10.67 -50.80
CA SER A 692 -19.32 11.59 -50.75
C SER A 692 -19.16 12.65 -51.84
N ARG A 693 -20.02 12.61 -52.86
CA ARG A 693 -20.04 13.63 -53.93
C ARG A 693 -20.75 14.92 -53.48
N ALA A 694 -21.62 14.84 -52.48
CA ALA A 694 -22.41 15.94 -51.92
C ALA A 694 -21.71 16.64 -50.72
N GLY A 695 -22.47 17.41 -49.95
CA GLY A 695 -22.00 18.33 -48.89
C GLY A 695 -20.83 17.85 -48.03
N PRO A 696 -20.87 16.65 -47.41
CA PRO A 696 -19.77 16.16 -46.58
C PRO A 696 -18.42 16.09 -47.31
N GLY A 697 -18.41 15.71 -48.59
CA GLY A 697 -17.20 15.67 -49.40
C GLY A 697 -16.68 17.05 -49.79
N ALA A 698 -17.57 18.02 -50.02
CA ALA A 698 -17.19 19.41 -50.26
C ALA A 698 -16.53 20.02 -49.01
N HIS A 699 -17.16 19.86 -47.85
CA HIS A 699 -16.62 20.30 -46.56
C HIS A 699 -15.25 19.68 -46.27
N ALA A 700 -15.11 18.36 -46.45
CA ALA A 700 -13.83 17.67 -46.25
C ALA A 700 -12.74 18.09 -47.25
N ALA A 701 -13.09 18.44 -48.49
CA ALA A 701 -12.15 18.97 -49.47
C ALA A 701 -11.71 20.40 -49.12
N TRP A 702 -12.64 21.25 -48.72
CA TRP A 702 -12.37 22.61 -48.28
C TRP A 702 -11.50 22.63 -47.02
N ASP A 703 -11.86 21.87 -45.99
CA ASP A 703 -11.10 21.76 -44.75
C ASP A 703 -9.67 21.24 -44.96
N GLU A 704 -9.45 20.26 -45.84
CA GLU A 704 -8.11 19.76 -46.14
C GLU A 704 -7.28 20.79 -46.93
N LEU A 705 -7.91 21.61 -47.78
CA LEU A 705 -7.27 22.74 -48.45
C LEU A 705 -6.88 23.83 -47.42
N MET A 706 -7.78 24.17 -46.51
CA MET A 706 -7.59 25.16 -45.45
C MET A 706 -6.51 24.78 -44.44
N ASP A 707 -6.51 23.53 -43.95
CA ASP A 707 -5.46 23.03 -43.07
C ASP A 707 -4.12 22.95 -43.83
N THR A 708 -4.11 22.59 -45.12
CA THR A 708 -2.87 22.60 -45.93
C THR A 708 -2.32 24.02 -46.13
N ALA A 709 -3.18 25.01 -46.41
CA ALA A 709 -2.77 26.42 -46.50
C ALA A 709 -2.19 26.91 -45.16
N THR A 710 -2.88 26.61 -44.05
CA THR A 710 -2.48 26.97 -42.69
C THR A 710 -1.13 26.34 -42.30
N ASP A 711 -0.91 25.06 -42.62
CA ASP A 711 0.34 24.36 -42.35
C ASP A 711 1.54 24.96 -43.10
N LEU A 712 1.32 25.52 -44.28
CA LEU A 712 2.32 26.20 -45.10
C LEU A 712 2.50 27.69 -44.72
N GLY A 713 1.72 28.19 -43.75
CA GLY A 713 1.82 29.55 -43.21
C GLY A 713 0.89 30.58 -43.87
N LEU A 714 -0.01 30.15 -44.76
CA LEU A 714 -1.03 31.01 -45.37
C LEU A 714 -2.24 31.10 -44.44
N THR A 715 -2.41 32.25 -43.76
CA THR A 715 -3.53 32.49 -42.86
C THR A 715 -4.77 32.96 -43.61
N SER A 716 -5.95 32.36 -43.35
CA SER A 716 -7.21 32.99 -43.72
C SER A 716 -7.51 34.17 -42.79
N ARG A 717 -8.24 35.16 -43.31
CA ARG A 717 -8.85 36.20 -42.47
C ARG A 717 -10.30 35.82 -42.16
N GLN A 718 -10.86 36.35 -41.08
CA GLN A 718 -12.20 35.95 -40.61
C GLN A 718 -13.34 36.58 -41.44
N ASP A 719 -13.02 37.56 -42.27
CA ASP A 719 -13.90 38.33 -43.17
C ASP A 719 -13.97 37.76 -44.61
N GLU A 720 -13.28 36.66 -44.91
CA GLU A 720 -13.16 36.12 -46.27
C GLU A 720 -14.14 34.97 -46.54
N THR A 721 -15.02 35.15 -47.52
CA THR A 721 -15.83 34.06 -48.08
C THR A 721 -14.95 33.02 -48.80
N PRO A 722 -15.41 31.76 -48.98
CA PRO A 722 -14.64 30.74 -49.69
C PRO A 722 -14.17 31.20 -51.07
N ARG A 723 -15.04 31.86 -51.85
CA ARG A 723 -14.68 32.44 -53.16
C ARG A 723 -13.74 33.64 -53.07
N MET A 724 -13.80 34.47 -52.03
CA MET A 724 -12.80 35.54 -51.80
C MET A 724 -11.43 34.95 -51.48
N LEU A 725 -11.36 33.98 -50.57
CA LEU A 725 -10.12 33.32 -50.20
C LEU A 725 -9.53 32.54 -51.37
N ALA A 726 -10.34 31.82 -52.15
CA ALA A 726 -9.90 31.15 -53.38
C ALA A 726 -9.29 32.13 -54.39
N ARG A 727 -9.92 33.29 -54.61
CA ARG A 727 -9.39 34.37 -55.45
C ARG A 727 -8.14 35.04 -54.87
N ARG A 728 -7.97 35.05 -53.55
CA ARG A 728 -6.75 35.57 -52.91
C ARG A 728 -5.61 34.58 -53.05
N LEU A 729 -5.83 33.31 -52.69
CA LEU A 729 -4.88 32.22 -52.89
C LEU A 729 -4.42 32.13 -54.36
N ALA A 730 -5.36 32.18 -55.32
CA ALA A 730 -5.06 32.20 -56.76
C ALA A 730 -4.08 33.31 -57.17
N ARG A 731 -4.16 34.49 -56.54
CA ARG A 731 -3.26 35.63 -56.79
C ARG A 731 -1.95 35.53 -56.00
N ASP A 732 -2.03 35.25 -54.71
CA ASP A 732 -0.90 35.31 -53.78
C ASP A 732 0.13 34.18 -53.99
N ALA A 733 -0.31 32.99 -54.40
CA ALA A 733 0.56 31.80 -54.47
C ALA A 733 1.02 31.43 -55.89
N MET A 734 0.84 32.33 -56.87
CA MET A 734 1.17 32.15 -58.30
C MET A 734 0.80 30.75 -58.83
N PHE A 735 -0.47 30.38 -58.68
CA PHE A 735 -0.97 29.12 -59.23
C PHE A 735 -0.90 29.11 -60.77
N ASP A 736 -0.60 27.95 -61.34
CA ASP A 736 -0.88 27.68 -62.76
C ASP A 736 -2.40 27.76 -63.01
N ALA A 737 -2.81 28.08 -64.24
CA ALA A 737 -4.22 28.33 -64.58
C ALA A 737 -5.13 27.18 -64.13
N ASP A 738 -4.66 25.93 -64.31
CA ASP A 738 -5.37 24.71 -63.92
C ASP A 738 -5.54 24.59 -62.40
N SER A 739 -4.54 24.94 -61.58
CA SER A 739 -4.69 24.88 -60.13
C SER A 739 -5.49 26.06 -59.58
N ALA A 740 -5.48 27.22 -60.25
CA ALA A 740 -6.37 28.33 -59.91
C ALA A 740 -7.84 27.96 -60.16
N VAL A 741 -8.12 27.24 -61.24
CA VAL A 741 -9.43 26.60 -61.50
C VAL A 741 -9.74 25.56 -60.41
N ALA A 742 -8.82 24.66 -60.10
CA ALA A 742 -9.02 23.64 -59.07
C ALA A 742 -9.36 24.20 -57.68
N VAL A 743 -8.68 25.27 -57.23
CA VAL A 743 -8.98 25.94 -55.95
C VAL A 743 -10.35 26.63 -55.99
N ARG A 744 -10.69 27.28 -57.10
CA ARG A 744 -12.01 27.90 -57.32
C ARG A 744 -13.13 26.86 -57.30
N ASP A 745 -12.93 25.70 -57.90
CA ASP A 745 -13.98 24.69 -58.04
C ASP A 745 -14.30 24.02 -56.68
N ILE A 746 -13.29 23.81 -55.81
CA ILE A 746 -13.50 23.38 -54.41
C ILE A 746 -14.27 24.46 -53.64
N ALA A 747 -13.91 25.74 -53.79
CA ALA A 747 -14.63 26.84 -53.12
C ALA A 747 -16.09 26.97 -53.57
N LEU A 748 -16.36 26.77 -54.86
CA LEU A 748 -17.72 26.76 -55.40
C LEU A 748 -18.50 25.51 -54.97
N ALA A 749 -17.85 24.37 -54.77
CA ALA A 749 -18.48 23.19 -54.20
C ALA A 749 -18.86 23.42 -52.73
N GLU A 750 -17.97 24.04 -51.95
CA GLU A 750 -18.23 24.41 -50.55
C GLU A 750 -19.40 25.41 -50.42
N GLU A 751 -19.45 26.43 -51.27
CA GLU A 751 -20.56 27.40 -51.28
C GLU A 751 -21.89 26.74 -51.67
N ARG A 752 -21.89 25.78 -52.61
CA ARG A 752 -23.10 25.00 -52.93
C ARG A 752 -23.52 24.10 -51.77
N ALA A 753 -22.56 23.44 -51.11
CA ALA A 753 -22.83 22.61 -49.95
C ALA A 753 -23.43 23.39 -48.76
N ARG A 754 -23.04 24.65 -48.57
CA ARG A 754 -23.56 25.52 -47.49
C ARG A 754 -24.87 26.24 -47.82
N TYR A 755 -25.11 26.59 -49.09
CA TYR A 755 -26.15 27.56 -49.45
C TYR A 755 -27.13 27.10 -50.55
N ALA A 756 -26.89 25.99 -51.24
CA ALA A 756 -27.83 25.45 -52.22
C ALA A 756 -28.75 24.38 -51.60
N PRO A 757 -30.00 24.24 -52.07
CA PRO A 757 -30.83 23.10 -51.71
C PRO A 757 -30.14 21.77 -52.05
N GLU A 758 -30.34 20.75 -51.21
CA GLU A 758 -29.59 19.49 -51.27
C GLU A 758 -29.70 18.78 -52.65
N SER A 759 -30.87 18.83 -53.28
CA SER A 759 -31.10 18.33 -54.65
C SER A 759 -30.28 19.05 -55.73
N VAL A 760 -30.03 20.36 -55.56
CA VAL A 760 -29.21 21.18 -56.47
C VAL A 760 -27.72 20.94 -56.20
N ALA A 761 -27.33 20.68 -54.95
CA ALA A 761 -25.96 20.31 -54.59
C ALA A 761 -25.59 18.91 -55.10
N LEU A 762 -26.51 17.94 -55.01
CA LEU A 762 -26.35 16.58 -55.52
C LEU A 762 -26.23 16.53 -57.05
N SER A 763 -27.17 17.17 -57.76
CA SER A 763 -27.22 17.16 -59.23
C SER A 763 -26.05 17.88 -59.93
N ARG A 764 -25.34 18.76 -59.21
CA ARG A 764 -24.14 19.47 -59.70
C ARG A 764 -22.86 19.04 -58.98
N SER A 765 -22.86 17.86 -58.37
CA SER A 765 -21.68 17.31 -57.71
C SER A 765 -20.62 16.83 -58.72
N VAL A 766 -19.35 17.04 -58.37
CA VAL A 766 -18.16 16.71 -59.19
C VAL A 766 -17.15 16.00 -58.30
N ASP A 767 -16.32 15.11 -58.86
CA ASP A 767 -15.21 14.53 -58.10
C ASP A 767 -14.18 15.62 -57.71
N LEU A 768 -14.08 15.88 -56.41
CA LEU A 768 -13.17 16.88 -55.83
C LEU A 768 -11.77 16.30 -55.55
N ALA A 769 -11.54 15.00 -55.69
CA ALA A 769 -10.23 14.39 -55.42
C ALA A 769 -9.13 14.77 -56.44
N PRO A 770 -9.39 14.93 -57.76
CA PRO A 770 -8.41 15.52 -58.68
C PRO A 770 -8.14 17.00 -58.40
N PRO A 771 -9.14 17.91 -58.29
CA PRO A 771 -8.93 19.31 -57.92
C PRO A 771 -8.13 19.48 -56.61
N LEU A 772 -8.49 18.74 -55.56
CA LEU A 772 -7.81 18.82 -54.26
C LEU A 772 -6.34 18.37 -54.35
N ARG A 773 -6.02 17.36 -55.18
CA ARG A 773 -4.64 16.94 -55.43
C ARG A 773 -3.85 18.00 -56.18
N SER A 774 -4.43 18.65 -57.19
CA SER A 774 -3.76 19.73 -57.94
C SER A 774 -3.51 20.96 -57.05
N ALA A 775 -4.54 21.46 -56.37
CA ALA A 775 -4.46 22.58 -55.44
C ALA A 775 -3.38 22.37 -54.36
N ARG A 776 -3.35 21.19 -53.73
CA ARG A 776 -2.34 20.85 -52.72
C ARG A 776 -0.93 20.69 -53.29
N ARG A 777 -0.78 20.17 -54.51
CA ARG A 777 0.52 20.09 -55.20
C ARG A 777 1.06 21.50 -55.49
N ALA A 778 0.24 22.40 -56.02
CA ALA A 778 0.65 23.77 -56.33
C ALA A 778 0.98 24.60 -55.08
N LEU A 779 0.12 24.59 -54.05
CA LEU A 779 0.46 25.14 -52.71
C LEU A 779 1.79 24.57 -52.20
N GLY A 780 1.97 23.26 -52.34
CA GLY A 780 3.20 22.58 -51.99
C GLY A 780 4.41 23.05 -52.80
N ARG A 781 4.30 23.35 -54.11
CA ARG A 781 5.42 23.81 -54.95
C ARG A 781 5.94 25.18 -54.51
N HIS A 782 5.04 26.08 -54.14
CA HIS A 782 5.37 27.47 -53.78
C HIS A 782 6.00 27.61 -52.38
N ALA A 783 5.82 26.63 -51.49
CA ALA A 783 6.39 26.64 -50.15
C ALA A 783 7.88 26.23 -50.12
N GLY A 784 8.71 27.03 -49.43
CA GLY A 784 10.14 26.77 -49.28
C GLY A 784 10.46 25.48 -48.51
N ARG A 785 11.67 24.93 -48.70
CA ARG A 785 12.10 23.65 -48.08
C ARG A 785 11.86 23.61 -46.55
N ARG A 786 12.16 24.71 -45.83
CA ARG A 786 11.92 24.85 -44.38
C ARG A 786 10.42 24.86 -44.01
N GLN A 787 9.57 25.53 -44.79
CA GLN A 787 8.11 25.54 -44.57
C GLN A 787 7.51 24.15 -44.80
N ARG A 788 7.92 23.46 -45.88
CA ARG A 788 7.50 22.08 -46.16
C ARG A 788 7.89 21.09 -45.07
N LEU A 789 9.10 21.23 -44.51
CA LEU A 789 9.56 20.39 -43.40
C LEU A 789 8.76 20.68 -42.12
N ARG A 790 8.57 21.97 -41.78
CA ARG A 790 7.77 22.39 -40.63
C ARG A 790 6.31 21.92 -40.74
N ALA A 791 5.70 22.01 -41.91
CA ALA A 791 4.35 21.52 -42.19
C ALA A 791 4.20 19.99 -42.06
N ARG A 792 5.30 19.24 -42.18
CA ARG A 792 5.31 17.77 -41.98
C ARG A 792 5.51 17.38 -40.53
N VAL A 793 6.45 18.01 -39.83
CA VAL A 793 6.82 17.66 -38.45
C VAL A 793 5.88 18.31 -37.44
N MET A 794 5.57 19.60 -37.61
CA MET A 794 4.77 20.37 -36.66
C MET A 794 3.67 21.20 -37.35
N PRO A 795 2.65 20.54 -37.93
CA PRO A 795 1.58 21.17 -38.69
C PRO A 795 0.80 22.20 -37.86
N ALA A 796 0.82 23.46 -38.31
CA ALA A 796 0.23 24.59 -37.62
C ALA A 796 -1.29 24.46 -37.45
N SER A 797 -1.99 23.82 -38.41
CA SER A 797 -3.41 23.48 -38.30
C SER A 797 -3.73 22.64 -37.06
N THR A 798 -2.85 21.71 -36.71
CA THR A 798 -3.05 20.77 -35.61
C THR A 798 -2.62 21.38 -34.27
N VAL A 799 -1.48 22.06 -34.25
CA VAL A 799 -0.99 22.77 -33.04
C VAL A 799 -1.93 23.91 -32.62
N ASN A 800 -2.51 24.65 -33.57
CA ASN A 800 -3.44 25.74 -33.23
C ASN A 800 -4.77 25.21 -32.67
N ARG A 801 -5.24 24.01 -33.08
CA ARG A 801 -6.42 23.34 -32.49
C ARG A 801 -6.15 22.80 -31.08
N LEU A 802 -4.90 22.43 -30.77
CA LEU A 802 -4.49 21.93 -29.45
C LEU A 802 -4.21 23.03 -28.41
N ARG A 803 -3.99 24.28 -28.85
CA ARG A 803 -3.78 25.41 -27.94
C ARG A 803 -5.10 25.88 -27.32
N PRO A 804 -5.24 25.94 -25.98
CA PRO A 804 -6.37 26.62 -25.35
C PRO A 804 -6.37 28.09 -25.78
N SER A 805 -7.55 28.62 -26.10
CA SER A 805 -7.75 29.91 -26.78
C SER A 805 -7.55 31.14 -25.88
N THR A 806 -6.34 31.31 -25.34
CA THR A 806 -5.99 32.44 -24.45
C THR A 806 -5.72 33.77 -25.18
N ARG A 807 -5.99 33.86 -26.49
CA ARG A 807 -5.58 35.00 -27.35
C ARG A 807 -6.67 35.98 -27.77
N SER A 808 -7.87 35.90 -27.20
CA SER A 808 -8.94 36.91 -27.41
C SER A 808 -8.77 38.18 -26.55
N ALA A 809 -7.90 38.17 -25.52
CA ALA A 809 -7.91 39.19 -24.47
C ALA A 809 -6.96 40.40 -24.65
N ARG A 810 -6.27 40.60 -25.79
CA ARG A 810 -5.22 41.65 -25.90
C ARG A 810 -5.16 42.45 -27.21
N ARG A 811 -6.30 42.72 -27.86
CA ARG A 811 -6.34 43.63 -29.04
C ARG A 811 -7.61 44.46 -29.26
N GLN A 812 -8.37 44.75 -28.19
CA GLN A 812 -9.46 45.75 -28.21
C GLN A 812 -9.21 46.86 -27.18
N THR A 813 -8.13 47.64 -27.39
CA THR A 813 -7.87 48.90 -26.68
C THR A 813 -7.35 49.96 -27.64
N ARG A 814 -8.23 50.44 -28.53
CA ARG A 814 -8.14 51.78 -29.12
C ARG A 814 -9.53 52.19 -29.64
N PRO A 815 -10.16 53.24 -29.10
CA PRO A 815 -11.41 53.75 -29.65
C PRO A 815 -11.15 54.49 -30.98
N PRO A 816 -12.06 54.42 -31.95
CA PRO A 816 -12.10 55.41 -33.02
C PRO A 816 -12.63 56.73 -32.44
N GLY A 817 -11.84 57.80 -32.54
CA GLY A 817 -12.28 59.12 -32.12
C GLY A 817 -12.97 59.86 -33.26
N ARG A 818 -14.30 59.96 -33.20
CA ARG A 818 -15.08 61.20 -33.36
C ARG A 818 -16.56 60.94 -33.09
#